data_AF-A0A7J4SPL0-F1
#
_entry.id   AF-A0A7J4SPL0-F1
#
_cell.length_a   1.000
_cell.length_b   1.000
_cell.length_c   1.000
_cell.angle_alpha   90.00
_cell.angle_beta   90.00
_cell.angle_gamma   90.00
#
_symmetry.space_group_name_H-M   'P 1'
#
loop_
_entity.id
_entity.type
_entity.pdbx_description
1 polymer ?
#
loop_
_entity_poly.entity_id
_entity_poly.type
_entity_poly.pdbx_seq_one_letter_code
_entity_poly.pdbx_strand_id
1 'polypeptide(L)'
;FRTQRFAVIDEDRIGENPLQPASPLTLDATIQHLPDETPTVDLSQTDEPGLSINLVVDAVDTSRARFGLDIALHHLDSSTLEAWSIDIEQDGVDVPWVTADGLRLLDEETDVGLNQVINGIPMDEISESLSEVLGNDIQLETPFFSQTNETGGLEFIHTPGSTCSETSPSRYCLAGPNSMGTTYPILISAYSNPAPIELSKTFERLLENSGMDVAQIDISAFTDEDLARMMSVLSVDLSHDVGWIAGSLPDILPDSDLQIRIDLPSWVRSTSGNPSNLILDVSEGDAIQQISVEGTRQFDWRHAICMNSTPCTDDSQDVICKSSQSTCVAATIDFSIESISIRELSSSAIVDFDLHFTIDLYRIDVDFGIEGVEISPMPSDLMRHVVSVGDRAEGGILNGTEFKRIDSPFPNDNHPIDLDISNEGLQDLADEMTNRIRLQMIELSKEESSEIELGTLGSVTPIIDLSDAPLALFVDRFESLQSPELSDRQPLRIGGSMSDAQVRISLNDDELGIRVAEQTAFGTFISTIRNSISPEISMDGIGPFSGAVNVLPLDEETELGTIRPVVIERIKLPKSIEVLVFESSMQRAFIEKSGEHTTLVYLTPVFDCEDAEEQPPCETKKDTVELSIMISWSLVLTEAVPYLIGISVILGLLIWRRRVKRIMKRRKKADALEKATMEWIDSV
;
A
#
# COMPACT_ATOMS: atom_id res chain seq x y z
N PHE A 1 40.62 -40.25 -53.64
CA PHE A 1 41.90 -40.68 -54.28
C PHE A 1 42.53 -39.53 -55.08
N ARG A 2 43.31 -38.67 -54.41
CA ARG A 2 44.41 -37.91 -54.99
C ARG A 2 45.58 -38.04 -54.00
N THR A 3 46.71 -38.44 -54.56
CA THR A 3 47.97 -38.81 -53.92
C THR A 3 48.50 -37.74 -52.96
N GLN A 4 48.65 -38.12 -51.68
CA GLN A 4 49.58 -37.46 -50.76
C GLN A 4 51.01 -37.64 -51.30
N ARG A 5 51.74 -36.54 -51.48
CA ARG A 5 53.17 -36.56 -51.81
C ARG A 5 53.95 -36.39 -50.52
N PHE A 6 54.60 -37.45 -50.09
CA PHE A 6 55.64 -37.37 -49.07
C PHE A 6 56.88 -36.74 -49.69
N ALA A 7 57.46 -35.73 -49.04
CA ALA A 7 58.81 -35.29 -49.33
C ALA A 7 59.79 -36.27 -48.67
N VAL A 8 60.40 -37.14 -49.47
CA VAL A 8 61.62 -37.84 -49.08
C VAL A 8 62.77 -36.84 -49.25
N ILE A 9 63.44 -36.48 -48.17
CA ILE A 9 64.71 -35.77 -48.25
C ILE A 9 65.76 -36.79 -48.69
N ASP A 10 66.33 -36.55 -49.87
CA ASP A 10 67.44 -37.30 -50.43
C ASP A 10 68.71 -36.88 -49.69
N GLU A 11 69.22 -37.72 -48.78
CA GLU A 11 70.56 -37.55 -48.23
C GLU A 11 71.56 -38.32 -49.10
N ASP A 12 72.21 -37.58 -49.99
CA ASP A 12 73.26 -38.08 -50.88
C ASP A 12 74.53 -38.36 -50.07
N ARG A 13 74.68 -39.60 -49.58
CA ARG A 13 75.88 -40.05 -48.85
C ARG A 13 77.01 -40.42 -49.83
N ILE A 14 77.56 -39.42 -50.53
CA ILE A 14 78.86 -39.57 -51.18
C ILE A 14 79.96 -39.40 -50.13
N GLY A 15 80.32 -40.53 -49.51
CA GLY A 15 81.65 -40.70 -48.92
C GLY A 15 81.68 -40.86 -47.40
N GLU A 16 81.20 -41.97 -46.86
CA GLU A 16 81.64 -42.47 -45.55
C GLU A 16 81.82 -44.00 -45.51
N ASN A 17 82.76 -44.41 -44.67
CA ASN A 17 83.48 -45.69 -44.56
C ASN A 17 82.57 -46.90 -44.24
N PRO A 18 82.73 -48.10 -44.87
CA PRO A 18 81.80 -49.23 -44.75
C PRO A 18 81.81 -50.02 -43.42
N LEU A 19 82.18 -49.39 -42.29
CA LEU A 19 82.38 -50.08 -41.00
C LEU A 19 81.73 -49.41 -39.77
N GLN A 20 80.74 -48.53 -39.93
CA GLN A 20 79.95 -48.04 -38.78
C GLN A 20 78.56 -48.71 -38.70
N PRO A 21 78.13 -49.20 -37.52
CA PRO A 21 76.76 -49.63 -37.31
C PRO A 21 75.83 -48.40 -37.33
N ALA A 22 74.70 -48.51 -38.02
CA ALA A 22 73.70 -47.45 -38.12
C ALA A 22 73.14 -47.10 -36.73
N SER A 23 73.21 -45.83 -36.35
CA SER A 23 72.46 -45.28 -35.21
C SER A 23 70.96 -45.37 -35.51
N PRO A 24 70.09 -45.64 -34.50
CA PRO A 24 68.65 -45.58 -34.71
C PRO A 24 68.25 -44.15 -35.11
N LEU A 25 67.59 -44.00 -36.27
CA LEU A 25 66.92 -42.76 -36.63
C LEU A 25 65.78 -42.54 -35.62
N THR A 26 65.92 -41.56 -34.74
CA THR A 26 64.77 -40.91 -34.09
C THR A 26 64.18 -39.93 -35.09
N LEU A 27 63.00 -40.25 -35.62
CA LEU A 27 62.23 -39.35 -36.46
C LEU A 27 61.52 -38.35 -35.56
N ASP A 28 62.06 -37.14 -35.46
CA ASP A 28 61.39 -36.02 -34.79
C ASP A 28 60.50 -35.34 -35.84
N ALA A 29 59.22 -35.69 -35.87
CA ALA A 29 58.25 -35.15 -36.81
C ALA A 29 57.58 -33.92 -36.18
N THR A 30 58.10 -32.73 -36.47
CA THR A 30 57.43 -31.48 -36.10
C THR A 30 56.43 -31.12 -37.20
N ILE A 31 55.13 -31.14 -36.87
CA ILE A 31 54.09 -30.62 -37.76
C ILE A 31 54.22 -29.09 -37.76
N GLN A 32 54.58 -28.50 -38.90
CA GLN A 32 54.58 -27.05 -39.09
C GLN A 32 53.47 -26.65 -40.05
N HIS A 33 52.68 -25.65 -39.64
CA HIS A 33 51.64 -25.04 -40.46
C HIS A 33 52.25 -24.45 -41.75
N LEU A 34 51.70 -24.82 -42.91
CA LEU A 34 52.09 -24.19 -44.18
C LEU A 34 51.59 -22.75 -44.20
N PRO A 35 52.43 -21.75 -44.50
CA PRO A 35 51.96 -20.38 -44.61
C PRO A 35 51.25 -20.23 -45.96
N ASP A 36 49.91 -20.28 -45.99
CA ASP A 36 49.09 -19.73 -47.08
C ASP A 36 47.59 -19.65 -46.69
N GLU A 37 46.98 -18.47 -46.92
CA GLU A 37 45.55 -18.11 -46.99
C GLU A 37 44.58 -18.44 -45.83
N THR A 38 44.90 -19.37 -44.92
CA THR A 38 44.01 -19.80 -43.84
C THR A 38 44.67 -19.51 -42.48
N PRO A 39 44.20 -18.50 -41.73
CA PRO A 39 44.71 -18.23 -40.39
C PRO A 39 44.29 -19.36 -39.43
N THR A 40 45.17 -19.71 -38.50
CA THR A 40 44.77 -20.52 -37.33
C THR A 40 43.79 -19.70 -36.49
N VAL A 41 42.66 -20.30 -36.10
CA VAL A 41 41.74 -19.66 -35.16
C VAL A 41 42.46 -19.51 -33.83
N ASP A 42 42.55 -18.28 -33.34
CA ASP A 42 43.16 -17.91 -32.07
C ASP A 42 42.10 -17.21 -31.21
N LEU A 43 41.58 -17.94 -30.21
CA LEU A 43 40.57 -17.43 -29.29
C LEU A 43 41.18 -16.74 -28.06
N SER A 44 42.52 -16.76 -27.91
CA SER A 44 43.19 -16.12 -26.76
C SER A 44 43.13 -14.59 -26.78
N GLN A 45 42.64 -14.00 -27.87
CA GLN A 45 42.54 -12.56 -28.10
C GLN A 45 41.11 -12.09 -28.40
N THR A 46 40.13 -12.98 -28.28
CA THR A 46 38.72 -12.69 -28.57
C THR A 46 37.92 -12.67 -27.27
N ASP A 47 37.16 -11.60 -27.04
CA ASP A 47 36.16 -11.50 -25.96
C ASP A 47 34.84 -12.20 -26.36
N GLU A 48 34.88 -13.22 -27.23
CA GLU A 48 33.67 -13.96 -27.61
C GLU A 48 33.40 -15.06 -26.57
N PRO A 49 32.20 -15.14 -25.98
CA PRO A 49 31.90 -16.16 -24.99
C PRO A 49 31.85 -17.56 -25.63
N GLY A 50 32.19 -18.58 -24.86
CA GLY A 50 32.07 -19.99 -25.23
C GLY A 50 30.62 -20.41 -25.45
N LEU A 51 29.71 -19.92 -24.61
CA LEU A 51 28.27 -20.15 -24.70
C LEU A 51 27.49 -18.84 -24.75
N SER A 52 26.38 -18.82 -25.49
CA SER A 52 25.30 -17.85 -25.25
C SER A 52 24.07 -18.60 -24.76
N ILE A 53 23.61 -18.27 -23.56
CA ILE A 53 22.53 -18.94 -22.87
C ILE A 53 21.31 -18.02 -22.88
N ASN A 54 20.17 -18.53 -23.35
CA ASN A 54 18.90 -17.84 -23.33
C ASN A 54 17.88 -18.64 -22.53
N LEU A 55 17.48 -18.11 -21.38
CA LEU A 55 16.40 -18.66 -20.57
C LEU A 55 15.08 -17.97 -20.92
N VAL A 56 14.14 -18.74 -21.42
CA VAL A 56 12.75 -18.34 -21.65
C VAL A 56 11.87 -18.83 -20.52
N VAL A 57 11.22 -17.91 -19.82
CA VAL A 57 10.19 -18.22 -18.81
C VAL A 57 8.83 -17.86 -19.40
N ASP A 58 8.04 -18.86 -19.80
CA ASP A 58 6.65 -18.65 -20.24
C ASP A 58 5.75 -18.51 -19.01
N ALA A 59 5.63 -17.27 -18.50
CA ALA A 59 4.83 -16.94 -17.32
C ALA A 59 3.44 -16.37 -17.67
N VAL A 60 2.98 -16.55 -18.91
CA VAL A 60 1.66 -16.06 -19.35
C VAL A 60 0.52 -16.69 -18.53
N ASP A 61 0.67 -17.96 -18.17
CA ASP A 61 -0.15 -18.69 -17.20
C ASP A 61 0.76 -19.21 -16.08
N THR A 62 0.87 -18.46 -14.97
CA THR A 62 1.76 -18.78 -13.85
C THR A 62 1.42 -20.12 -13.18
N SER A 63 0.22 -20.66 -13.37
CA SER A 63 -0.16 -21.98 -12.85
C SER A 63 0.45 -23.15 -13.64
N ARG A 64 0.93 -22.89 -14.86
CA ARG A 64 1.44 -23.88 -15.82
C ARG A 64 2.61 -23.33 -16.63
N ALA A 65 3.47 -22.56 -15.98
CA ALA A 65 4.63 -21.96 -16.62
C ALA A 65 5.61 -23.02 -17.10
N ARG A 66 6.40 -22.66 -18.11
CA ARG A 66 7.44 -23.52 -18.69
C ARG A 66 8.75 -22.75 -18.78
N PHE A 67 9.83 -23.44 -18.49
CA PHE A 67 11.19 -22.95 -18.67
C PHE A 67 11.78 -23.60 -19.92
N GLY A 68 12.28 -22.77 -20.84
CA GLY A 68 13.05 -23.20 -21.99
C GLY A 68 14.44 -22.64 -21.89
N LEU A 69 15.45 -23.50 -21.99
CA LEU A 69 16.84 -23.11 -22.03
C LEU A 69 17.34 -23.37 -23.45
N ASP A 70 17.77 -22.31 -24.14
CA ASP A 70 18.42 -22.39 -25.43
C ASP A 70 19.89 -22.00 -25.27
N ILE A 71 20.80 -22.89 -25.67
CA ILE A 71 22.25 -22.71 -25.58
C ILE A 71 22.83 -22.69 -26.99
N ALA A 72 23.56 -21.63 -27.30
CA ALA A 72 24.40 -21.52 -28.48
C ALA A 72 25.85 -21.82 -28.09
N LEU A 73 26.36 -22.98 -28.50
CA LEU A 73 27.74 -23.40 -28.26
C LEU A 73 28.66 -22.92 -29.38
N HIS A 74 29.51 -21.94 -29.07
CA HIS A 74 30.46 -21.34 -30.00
C HIS A 74 31.81 -22.04 -29.98
N HIS A 75 32.33 -22.32 -28.78
CA HIS A 75 33.55 -23.08 -28.57
C HIS A 75 33.65 -23.64 -27.15
N LEU A 76 34.52 -24.62 -26.95
CA LEU A 76 34.90 -25.18 -25.64
C LEU A 76 36.41 -25.01 -25.47
N ASP A 77 36.86 -24.47 -24.33
CA ASP A 77 38.27 -24.44 -23.95
C ASP A 77 38.74 -25.76 -23.34
N SER A 78 40.05 -25.91 -23.16
CA SER A 78 40.65 -27.12 -22.60
C SER A 78 40.16 -27.47 -21.19
N SER A 79 39.94 -26.48 -20.32
CA SER A 79 39.38 -26.71 -18.99
C SER A 79 37.97 -27.28 -19.04
N THR A 80 37.14 -26.79 -19.95
CA THR A 80 35.75 -27.23 -20.15
C THR A 80 35.72 -28.63 -20.78
N LEU A 81 36.59 -28.90 -21.76
CA LEU A 81 36.73 -30.24 -22.34
C LEU A 81 37.11 -31.29 -21.28
N GLU A 82 38.05 -30.96 -20.39
CA GLU A 82 38.43 -31.81 -19.27
C GLU A 82 37.26 -32.00 -18.29
N ALA A 83 36.61 -30.90 -17.90
CA ALA A 83 35.52 -30.92 -16.93
C ALA A 83 34.29 -31.70 -17.43
N TRP A 84 33.94 -31.55 -18.70
CA TRP A 84 32.84 -32.27 -19.36
C TRP A 84 33.25 -33.70 -19.76
N SER A 85 34.50 -34.11 -19.47
CA SER A 85 35.05 -35.43 -19.80
C SER A 85 34.96 -35.77 -21.29
N ILE A 86 35.20 -34.77 -22.15
CA ILE A 86 35.21 -34.91 -23.60
C ILE A 86 36.63 -35.28 -24.03
N ASP A 87 36.82 -36.56 -24.37
CA ASP A 87 38.14 -37.10 -24.70
C ASP A 87 38.46 -36.89 -26.20
N ILE A 88 39.11 -35.76 -26.49
CA ILE A 88 39.61 -35.40 -27.84
C ILE A 88 41.14 -35.53 -27.91
N GLU A 89 41.80 -35.62 -26.76
CA GLU A 89 43.25 -35.66 -26.66
C GLU A 89 43.81 -37.03 -27.08
N GLN A 90 44.89 -37.00 -27.85
CA GLN A 90 45.69 -38.17 -28.20
C GLN A 90 47.08 -37.97 -27.60
N ASP A 91 47.77 -39.05 -27.23
CA ASP A 91 49.15 -38.97 -26.70
C ASP A 91 50.05 -38.06 -27.59
N GLY A 92 50.38 -36.87 -27.08
CA GLY A 92 51.23 -35.88 -27.76
C GLY A 92 50.52 -34.79 -28.59
N VAL A 93 49.19 -34.68 -28.51
CA VAL A 93 48.40 -33.61 -29.16
C VAL A 93 47.68 -32.79 -28.09
N ASP A 94 48.03 -31.51 -27.98
CA ASP A 94 47.40 -30.53 -27.09
C ASP A 94 46.32 -29.75 -27.86
N VAL A 95 45.08 -29.76 -27.38
CA VAL A 95 43.93 -29.10 -28.02
C VAL A 95 43.43 -27.99 -27.10
N PRO A 96 43.83 -26.73 -27.33
CA PRO A 96 43.54 -25.65 -26.39
C PRO A 96 42.07 -25.21 -26.42
N TRP A 97 41.39 -25.42 -27.55
CA TRP A 97 39.96 -25.20 -27.71
C TRP A 97 39.41 -26.00 -28.90
N VAL A 98 38.09 -26.23 -28.90
CA VAL A 98 37.35 -26.78 -30.03
C VAL A 98 36.16 -25.87 -30.34
N THR A 99 36.12 -25.35 -31.56
CA THR A 99 35.03 -24.48 -32.04
C THR A 99 33.81 -25.29 -32.51
N ALA A 100 32.69 -24.62 -32.75
CA ALA A 100 31.49 -25.22 -33.31
C ALA A 100 31.76 -25.98 -34.63
N ASP A 101 32.54 -25.41 -35.54
CA ASP A 101 32.98 -26.10 -36.77
C ASP A 101 33.88 -27.30 -36.47
N GLY A 102 34.72 -27.23 -35.43
CA GLY A 102 35.52 -28.36 -34.97
C GLY A 102 34.68 -29.51 -34.45
N LEU A 103 33.62 -29.21 -33.68
CA LEU A 103 32.68 -30.23 -33.22
C LEU A 103 31.89 -30.85 -34.39
N ARG A 104 31.50 -30.06 -35.39
CA ARG A 104 30.86 -30.59 -36.62
C ARG A 104 31.80 -31.46 -37.44
N LEU A 105 33.08 -31.07 -37.56
CA LEU A 105 34.12 -31.89 -38.18
C LEU A 105 34.24 -33.24 -37.47
N LEU A 106 34.30 -33.23 -36.14
CA LEU A 106 34.37 -34.46 -35.35
C LEU A 106 33.14 -35.35 -35.57
N ASP A 107 31.95 -34.76 -35.57
CA ASP A 107 30.69 -35.48 -35.81
C ASP A 107 30.57 -36.05 -37.24
N GLU A 108 31.07 -35.34 -38.25
CA GLU A 108 30.99 -35.78 -39.66
C GLU A 108 32.08 -36.79 -40.03
N GLU A 109 33.31 -36.58 -39.57
CA GLU A 109 34.50 -37.34 -40.03
C GLU A 109 34.93 -38.44 -39.06
N THR A 110 34.32 -38.55 -37.88
CA THR A 110 34.65 -39.58 -36.88
C THR A 110 33.42 -40.33 -36.40
N ASP A 111 33.63 -41.53 -35.85
CA ASP A 111 32.57 -42.28 -35.15
C ASP A 111 32.38 -41.80 -33.69
N VAL A 112 33.10 -40.74 -33.28
CA VAL A 112 33.02 -40.16 -31.93
C VAL A 112 31.81 -39.24 -31.89
N GLY A 113 30.64 -39.80 -31.55
CA GLY A 113 29.41 -39.02 -31.45
C GLY A 113 29.46 -37.95 -30.36
N LEU A 114 28.79 -36.82 -30.59
CA LEU A 114 28.77 -35.67 -29.65
C LEU A 114 27.87 -35.86 -28.42
N ASN A 115 27.53 -37.10 -28.06
CA ASN A 115 26.76 -37.38 -26.85
C ASN A 115 27.51 -36.96 -25.58
N GLN A 116 28.84 -36.97 -25.59
CA GLN A 116 29.65 -36.48 -24.47
C GLN A 116 29.48 -34.97 -24.26
N VAL A 117 29.30 -34.19 -25.34
CA VAL A 117 29.02 -32.75 -25.25
C VAL A 117 27.68 -32.51 -24.56
N ILE A 118 26.62 -33.20 -24.98
CA ILE A 118 25.28 -33.09 -24.37
C ILE A 118 25.29 -33.53 -22.90
N ASN A 119 25.97 -34.64 -22.59
CA ASN A 119 26.03 -35.19 -21.22
C ASN A 119 26.96 -34.39 -20.29
N GLY A 120 27.87 -33.59 -20.86
CA GLY A 120 28.79 -32.72 -20.12
C GLY A 120 28.11 -31.46 -19.59
N ILE A 121 26.99 -31.04 -20.18
CA ILE A 121 26.26 -29.86 -19.72
C ILE A 121 25.66 -30.17 -18.33
N PRO A 122 26.03 -29.39 -17.29
CA PRO A 122 25.65 -29.64 -15.90
C PRO A 122 24.21 -29.17 -15.63
N MET A 123 23.22 -29.83 -16.23
CA MET A 123 21.82 -29.38 -16.18
C MET A 123 21.24 -29.26 -14.78
N ASP A 124 21.67 -30.13 -13.86
CA ASP A 124 21.23 -30.11 -12.47
C ASP A 124 21.76 -28.83 -11.77
N GLU A 125 23.02 -28.46 -11.99
CA GLU A 125 23.63 -27.24 -11.41
C GLU A 125 23.06 -25.97 -12.05
N ILE A 126 22.81 -25.98 -13.37
CA ILE A 126 22.12 -24.87 -14.07
C ILE A 126 20.71 -24.70 -13.51
N SER A 127 19.98 -25.80 -13.29
CA SER A 127 18.63 -25.77 -12.74
C SER A 127 18.62 -25.22 -11.31
N GLU A 128 19.57 -25.64 -10.46
CA GLU A 128 19.74 -25.13 -9.09
C GLU A 128 20.06 -23.63 -9.08
N SER A 129 21.04 -23.20 -9.89
CA SER A 129 21.44 -21.80 -10.06
C SER A 129 20.28 -20.91 -10.49
N LEU A 130 19.55 -21.30 -11.54
CA LEU A 130 18.40 -20.54 -12.03
C LEU A 130 17.25 -20.53 -11.01
N SER A 131 17.09 -21.59 -10.24
CA SER A 131 16.10 -21.64 -9.16
C SER A 131 16.42 -20.66 -8.04
N GLU A 132 17.71 -20.50 -7.71
CA GLU A 132 18.18 -19.52 -6.73
C GLU A 132 17.92 -18.08 -7.22
N VAL A 133 18.29 -17.79 -8.47
CA VAL A 133 18.11 -16.49 -9.12
C VAL A 133 16.64 -16.08 -9.21
N LEU A 134 15.76 -16.99 -9.65
CA LEU A 134 14.34 -16.70 -9.87
C LEU A 134 13.46 -16.97 -8.64
N GLY A 135 13.99 -17.57 -7.58
CA GLY A 135 13.24 -17.94 -6.37
C GLY A 135 12.18 -19.03 -6.60
N ASN A 136 12.21 -19.71 -7.73
CA ASN A 136 11.23 -20.71 -8.14
C ASN A 136 11.91 -22.05 -8.41
N ASP A 137 11.25 -23.18 -8.13
CA ASP A 137 11.83 -24.51 -8.38
C ASP A 137 11.82 -24.82 -9.88
N ILE A 138 13.01 -24.84 -10.49
CA ILE A 138 13.22 -25.08 -11.91
C ILE A 138 13.86 -26.45 -12.07
N GLN A 139 13.21 -27.30 -12.87
CA GLN A 139 13.75 -28.61 -13.23
C GLN A 139 13.74 -28.77 -14.75
N LEU A 140 14.90 -28.57 -15.37
CA LEU A 140 15.08 -28.77 -16.81
C LEU A 140 15.28 -30.26 -17.12
N GLU A 141 14.70 -30.71 -18.23
CA GLU A 141 14.93 -32.07 -18.74
C GLU A 141 16.29 -32.19 -19.44
N THR A 142 16.63 -33.41 -19.87
CA THR A 142 17.88 -33.68 -20.58
C THR A 142 18.00 -32.86 -21.87
N PRO A 143 19.12 -32.16 -22.11
CA PRO A 143 19.33 -31.33 -23.27
C PRO A 143 19.40 -32.17 -24.54
N PHE A 144 19.08 -31.54 -25.66
CA PHE A 144 19.14 -32.16 -26.98
C PHE A 144 19.58 -31.14 -28.04
N PHE A 145 20.18 -31.62 -29.13
CA PHE A 145 20.52 -30.75 -30.26
C PHE A 145 19.26 -30.23 -30.96
N SER A 146 19.15 -28.91 -31.07
CA SER A 146 18.02 -28.25 -31.71
C SER A 146 18.08 -28.39 -33.23
N GLN A 147 16.97 -28.09 -33.90
CA GLN A 147 16.95 -28.14 -35.36
C GLN A 147 17.86 -27.07 -35.95
N THR A 148 18.65 -27.46 -36.95
CA THR A 148 19.47 -26.54 -37.73
C THR A 148 18.62 -25.47 -38.41
N ASN A 149 19.10 -24.24 -38.38
CA ASN A 149 18.49 -23.08 -39.03
C ASN A 149 19.59 -22.24 -39.74
N GLU A 150 19.27 -21.01 -40.14
CA GLU A 150 20.22 -20.12 -40.82
C GLU A 150 21.30 -19.54 -39.89
N THR A 151 21.10 -19.62 -38.56
CA THR A 151 22.02 -19.10 -37.55
C THR A 151 22.96 -20.16 -36.99
N GLY A 152 22.66 -21.45 -37.14
CA GLY A 152 23.52 -22.54 -36.66
C GLY A 152 22.82 -23.89 -36.56
N GLY A 153 23.38 -24.78 -35.73
CA GLY A 153 22.93 -26.15 -35.52
C GLY A 153 24.01 -27.18 -35.80
N LEU A 154 23.80 -28.42 -35.35
CA LEU A 154 24.75 -29.51 -35.56
C LEU A 154 24.89 -29.84 -37.06
N GLU A 155 23.75 -30.01 -37.75
CA GLU A 155 23.69 -30.28 -39.20
C GLU A 155 23.77 -29.01 -40.07
N PHE A 156 24.34 -27.91 -39.55
CA PHE A 156 24.48 -26.67 -40.33
C PHE A 156 25.37 -26.89 -41.55
N ILE A 157 24.96 -26.35 -42.70
CA ILE A 157 25.69 -26.49 -43.96
C ILE A 157 26.11 -25.11 -44.44
N HIS A 158 27.41 -24.89 -44.53
CA HIS A 158 27.97 -23.66 -45.05
C HIS A 158 27.66 -23.50 -46.54
N THR A 159 27.32 -22.27 -46.92
CA THR A 159 27.07 -21.89 -48.31
C THR A 159 28.39 -21.45 -48.97
N PRO A 160 28.81 -22.10 -50.07
CA PRO A 160 30.05 -21.78 -50.80
C PRO A 160 30.16 -20.31 -51.18
N GLY A 161 31.30 -19.69 -50.85
CA GLY A 161 31.62 -18.30 -51.15
C GLY A 161 30.83 -17.25 -50.34
N SER A 162 29.94 -17.68 -49.42
CA SER A 162 29.16 -16.79 -48.56
C SER A 162 29.54 -16.96 -47.10
N THR A 163 29.25 -18.13 -46.53
CA THR A 163 29.57 -18.42 -45.13
C THR A 163 30.92 -19.12 -44.99
N CYS A 164 31.44 -19.67 -46.09
CA CYS A 164 32.77 -20.24 -46.14
C CYS A 164 33.46 -20.15 -47.50
N SER A 165 34.80 -20.31 -47.53
CA SER A 165 35.60 -20.11 -48.75
C SER A 165 35.67 -21.35 -49.64
N GLU A 166 35.12 -22.50 -49.22
CA GLU A 166 35.09 -23.71 -50.01
C GLU A 166 34.20 -23.56 -51.24
N THR A 167 34.50 -24.37 -52.24
CA THR A 167 33.78 -24.41 -53.52
C THR A 167 32.58 -25.36 -53.50
N SER A 168 32.38 -26.09 -52.40
CA SER A 168 31.30 -27.06 -52.19
C SER A 168 30.70 -26.89 -50.79
N PRO A 169 29.38 -27.14 -50.61
CA PRO A 169 28.78 -27.10 -49.29
C PRO A 169 29.46 -28.09 -48.34
N SER A 170 29.67 -27.68 -47.09
CA SER A 170 30.38 -28.43 -46.04
C SER A 170 29.75 -28.11 -44.68
N ARG A 171 29.79 -29.02 -43.71
CA ARG A 171 29.32 -28.71 -42.34
C ARG A 171 30.33 -27.89 -41.55
N TYR A 172 31.57 -27.85 -41.99
CA TYR A 172 32.66 -27.13 -41.34
C TYR A 172 33.56 -26.46 -42.38
N CYS A 173 34.20 -25.37 -41.98
CA CYS A 173 35.15 -24.63 -42.80
C CYS A 173 36.59 -25.07 -42.58
N LEU A 174 37.35 -25.31 -43.65
CA LEU A 174 38.79 -25.62 -43.59
C LEU A 174 39.66 -24.55 -44.27
N ALA A 175 39.08 -23.65 -45.07
CA ALA A 175 39.86 -22.68 -45.85
C ALA A 175 39.35 -21.24 -45.72
N GLY A 176 40.31 -20.32 -45.77
CA GLY A 176 40.06 -18.88 -45.74
C GLY A 176 39.76 -18.33 -44.34
N PRO A 177 39.27 -17.08 -44.23
CA PRO A 177 39.20 -16.36 -42.96
C PRO A 177 38.19 -16.93 -41.96
N ASN A 178 37.20 -17.71 -42.42
CA ASN A 178 36.17 -18.33 -41.56
C ASN A 178 36.47 -19.81 -41.26
N SER A 179 37.69 -20.29 -41.57
CA SER A 179 38.10 -21.67 -41.29
C SER A 179 37.95 -21.99 -39.81
N MET A 180 37.30 -23.11 -39.49
CA MET A 180 37.07 -23.61 -38.13
C MET A 180 36.46 -22.57 -37.18
N GLY A 181 35.55 -21.72 -37.69
CA GLY A 181 35.05 -20.56 -36.96
C GLY A 181 34.04 -20.86 -35.84
N THR A 182 33.74 -19.81 -35.07
CA THR A 182 32.75 -19.78 -33.97
C THR A 182 31.41 -19.16 -34.38
N THR A 183 31.35 -18.52 -35.55
CA THR A 183 30.22 -17.66 -35.98
C THR A 183 28.86 -18.37 -36.04
N TYR A 184 28.84 -19.66 -36.41
CA TYR A 184 27.62 -20.46 -36.49
C TYR A 184 27.65 -21.49 -35.36
N PRO A 185 27.00 -21.24 -34.21
CA PRO A 185 27.07 -22.13 -33.05
C PRO A 185 26.35 -23.46 -33.26
N ILE A 186 26.66 -24.44 -32.41
CA ILE A 186 25.80 -25.62 -32.23
C ILE A 186 24.65 -25.22 -31.30
N LEU A 187 23.42 -25.47 -31.75
CA LEU A 187 22.22 -25.11 -31.00
C LEU A 187 21.76 -26.30 -30.15
N ILE A 188 21.57 -26.07 -28.86
CA ILE A 188 21.14 -27.05 -27.88
C ILE A 188 19.95 -26.46 -27.13
N SER A 189 18.91 -27.25 -26.88
CA SER A 189 17.75 -26.83 -26.12
C SER A 189 17.44 -27.81 -25.00
N ALA A 190 16.87 -27.30 -23.91
CA ALA A 190 16.26 -28.08 -22.85
C ALA A 190 14.94 -27.42 -22.43
N TYR A 191 13.97 -28.23 -22.00
CA TYR A 191 12.67 -27.72 -21.55
C TYR A 191 12.31 -28.33 -20.19
N SER A 192 11.58 -27.58 -19.38
CA SER A 192 10.97 -28.10 -18.17
C SER A 192 9.60 -28.73 -18.45
N ASN A 193 9.14 -29.55 -17.51
CA ASN A 193 7.71 -29.84 -17.40
C ASN A 193 6.94 -28.57 -16.96
N PRO A 194 5.65 -28.44 -17.31
CA PRO A 194 4.83 -27.34 -16.81
C PRO A 194 4.72 -27.37 -15.28
N ALA A 195 5.05 -26.27 -14.62
CA ALA A 195 5.03 -26.13 -13.18
C ALA A 195 4.43 -24.77 -12.77
N PRO A 196 3.79 -24.68 -11.59
CA PRO A 196 3.38 -23.39 -11.05
C PRO A 196 4.61 -22.57 -10.65
N ILE A 197 4.57 -21.26 -10.91
CA ILE A 197 5.57 -20.29 -10.47
C ILE A 197 4.90 -19.17 -9.70
N GLU A 198 5.67 -18.50 -8.85
CA GLU A 198 5.25 -17.31 -8.12
C GLU A 198 6.10 -16.14 -8.57
N LEU A 199 5.49 -15.16 -9.25
CA LEU A 199 6.23 -13.99 -9.73
C LEU A 199 6.62 -13.07 -8.57
N SER A 200 5.89 -13.10 -7.46
CA SER A 200 6.25 -12.38 -6.24
C SER A 200 7.66 -12.72 -5.77
N LYS A 201 8.05 -14.01 -5.79
CA LYS A 201 9.41 -14.45 -5.44
C LYS A 201 10.47 -13.98 -6.43
N THR A 202 10.16 -14.00 -7.73
CA THR A 202 11.08 -13.48 -8.74
C THR A 202 11.33 -11.98 -8.53
N PHE A 203 10.27 -11.20 -8.29
CA PHE A 203 10.40 -9.79 -7.98
C PHE A 203 11.11 -9.55 -6.65
N GLU A 204 10.85 -10.37 -5.63
CA GLU A 204 11.56 -10.33 -4.35
C GLU A 204 13.06 -10.49 -4.54
N ARG A 205 13.51 -11.49 -5.30
CA ARG A 205 14.93 -11.70 -5.62
C ARG A 205 15.56 -10.52 -6.34
N LEU A 206 14.84 -9.93 -7.30
CA LEU A 206 15.30 -8.73 -8.00
C LEU A 206 15.42 -7.54 -7.04
N LEU A 207 14.46 -7.36 -6.12
CA LEU A 207 14.45 -6.28 -5.13
C LEU A 207 15.51 -6.47 -4.03
N GLU A 208 15.67 -7.67 -3.46
CA GLU A 208 16.70 -7.99 -2.45
C GLU A 208 18.10 -7.66 -2.94
N ASN A 209 18.39 -7.95 -4.21
CA ASN A 209 19.69 -7.71 -4.81
C ASN A 209 19.82 -6.31 -5.40
N SER A 210 18.76 -5.49 -5.41
CA SER A 210 18.77 -4.13 -5.97
C SER A 210 19.54 -3.09 -5.17
N GLY A 211 19.95 -3.42 -3.95
CA GLY A 211 20.59 -2.46 -3.03
C GLY A 211 19.65 -1.32 -2.59
N MET A 212 18.39 -1.34 -3.03
CA MET A 212 17.35 -0.44 -2.56
C MET A 212 16.88 -0.86 -1.16
N ASP A 213 16.51 0.13 -0.34
CA ASP A 213 15.93 -0.08 0.99
C ASP A 213 14.43 -0.46 0.89
N VAL A 214 14.08 -1.39 0.00
CA VAL A 214 12.72 -1.95 -0.15
C VAL A 214 12.52 -3.19 0.73
N ALA A 215 13.55 -3.61 1.46
CA ALA A 215 13.62 -4.83 2.29
C ALA A 215 12.67 -4.82 3.52
N GLN A 216 11.69 -3.90 3.57
CA GLN A 216 10.86 -3.64 4.73
C GLN A 216 9.39 -4.07 4.54
N ILE A 217 9.01 -4.65 3.40
CA ILE A 217 7.69 -5.25 3.19
C ILE A 217 7.88 -6.68 2.71
N ASP A 218 7.39 -7.64 3.48
CA ASP A 218 7.40 -9.06 3.10
C ASP A 218 6.37 -9.30 1.99
N ILE A 219 6.83 -9.28 0.73
CA ILE A 219 5.98 -9.54 -0.43
C ILE A 219 5.69 -11.03 -0.66
N SER A 220 6.31 -11.93 0.11
CA SER A 220 6.04 -13.37 0.03
C SER A 220 4.64 -13.74 0.52
N ALA A 221 4.02 -12.86 1.33
CA ALA A 221 2.63 -13.00 1.75
C ALA A 221 1.61 -12.74 0.62
N PHE A 222 2.05 -12.24 -0.53
CA PHE A 222 1.20 -11.88 -1.67
C PHE A 222 1.22 -12.98 -2.73
N THR A 223 0.03 -13.38 -3.17
CA THR A 223 -0.14 -14.25 -4.35
C THR A 223 -0.08 -13.41 -5.62
N ASP A 224 0.07 -14.06 -6.78
CA ASP A 224 0.01 -13.37 -8.08
C ASP A 224 -1.28 -12.58 -8.29
N GLU A 225 -2.41 -13.04 -7.73
CA GLU A 225 -3.69 -12.31 -7.82
C GLU A 225 -3.67 -11.04 -6.97
N ASP A 226 -3.03 -11.08 -5.81
CA ASP A 226 -2.88 -9.92 -4.93
C ASP A 226 -1.92 -8.91 -5.57
N LEU A 227 -0.80 -9.38 -6.13
CA LEU A 227 0.14 -8.55 -6.87
C LEU A 227 -0.51 -7.92 -8.11
N ALA A 228 -1.34 -8.67 -8.85
CA ALA A 228 -2.10 -8.14 -9.97
C ALA A 228 -3.01 -6.97 -9.59
N ARG A 229 -3.60 -7.00 -8.38
CA ARG A 229 -4.38 -5.88 -7.84
C ARG A 229 -3.48 -4.72 -7.44
N MET A 230 -2.33 -4.98 -6.80
CA MET A 230 -1.37 -3.93 -6.45
C MET A 230 -0.84 -3.20 -7.69
N MET A 231 -0.53 -3.92 -8.77
CA MET A 231 -0.06 -3.32 -10.03
C MET A 231 -1.07 -2.37 -10.67
N SER A 232 -2.34 -2.36 -10.26
CA SER A 232 -3.31 -1.35 -10.73
C SER A 232 -2.99 0.08 -10.29
N VAL A 233 -2.16 0.24 -9.25
CA VAL A 233 -1.70 1.54 -8.77
C VAL A 233 -0.17 1.67 -8.81
N LEU A 234 0.56 0.56 -8.91
CA LEU A 234 2.02 0.55 -8.92
C LEU A 234 2.58 0.64 -10.34
N SER A 235 3.58 1.50 -10.50
CA SER A 235 4.51 1.53 -11.63
C SER A 235 5.93 1.47 -11.08
N VAL A 236 6.76 0.65 -11.70
CA VAL A 236 8.14 0.41 -11.27
C VAL A 236 9.06 0.69 -12.45
N ASP A 237 10.08 1.51 -12.25
CA ASP A 237 11.12 1.86 -13.20
C ASP A 237 12.47 1.95 -12.48
N LEU A 238 13.21 0.84 -12.53
CA LEU A 238 14.43 0.63 -11.74
C LEU A 238 15.64 0.51 -12.66
N SER A 239 16.75 1.11 -12.25
CA SER A 239 18.07 0.90 -12.86
C SER A 239 18.87 -0.02 -11.96
N HIS A 240 19.12 -1.26 -12.39
CA HIS A 240 19.62 -2.33 -11.53
C HIS A 240 20.84 -3.04 -12.10
N ASP A 241 21.84 -3.33 -11.28
CA ASP A 241 22.98 -4.18 -11.62
C ASP A 241 22.59 -5.67 -11.57
N VAL A 242 22.44 -6.31 -12.73
CA VAL A 242 22.13 -7.74 -12.87
C VAL A 242 23.38 -8.63 -12.87
N GLY A 243 24.56 -8.10 -12.55
CA GLY A 243 25.83 -8.85 -12.55
C GLY A 243 25.87 -9.99 -11.53
N TRP A 244 25.08 -9.90 -10.46
CA TRP A 244 24.92 -10.99 -9.47
C TRP A 244 24.33 -12.26 -10.09
N ILE A 245 23.54 -12.15 -11.16
CA ILE A 245 22.95 -13.28 -11.87
C ILE A 245 24.06 -14.08 -12.58
N ALA A 246 25.04 -13.40 -13.18
CA ALA A 246 26.18 -14.05 -13.83
C ALA A 246 26.98 -14.90 -12.84
N GLY A 247 27.25 -14.33 -11.66
CA GLY A 247 27.98 -15.02 -10.59
C GLY A 247 27.24 -16.20 -9.96
N SER A 248 25.97 -16.41 -10.32
CA SER A 248 25.18 -17.57 -9.87
C SER A 248 25.37 -18.78 -10.80
N LEU A 249 25.86 -18.59 -12.04
CA LEU A 249 26.05 -19.70 -12.99
C LEU A 249 27.19 -20.64 -12.54
N PRO A 250 27.11 -21.95 -12.87
CA PRO A 250 28.14 -22.91 -12.49
C PRO A 250 29.52 -22.61 -13.11
N ASP A 251 30.59 -22.63 -12.30
CA ASP A 251 31.98 -22.43 -12.72
C ASP A 251 32.49 -23.45 -13.78
N ILE A 252 31.75 -24.54 -13.98
CA ILE A 252 32.06 -25.60 -14.96
C ILE A 252 31.60 -25.25 -16.38
N LEU A 253 30.81 -24.19 -16.54
CA LEU A 253 30.50 -23.63 -17.85
C LEU A 253 31.71 -22.79 -18.33
N PRO A 254 32.00 -22.79 -19.64
CA PRO A 254 32.96 -21.83 -20.19
C PRO A 254 32.40 -20.41 -20.05
N ASP A 255 33.17 -19.40 -20.44
CA ASP A 255 32.70 -18.02 -20.49
C ASP A 255 31.35 -17.93 -21.24
N SER A 256 30.37 -17.29 -20.61
CA SER A 256 28.96 -17.40 -20.99
C SER A 256 28.22 -16.08 -20.84
N ASP A 257 27.54 -15.67 -21.92
CA ASP A 257 26.53 -14.60 -21.86
C ASP A 257 25.17 -15.20 -21.49
N LEU A 258 24.42 -14.53 -20.61
CA LEU A 258 23.09 -14.97 -20.19
C LEU A 258 22.03 -13.91 -20.50
N GLN A 259 21.01 -14.32 -21.24
CA GLN A 259 19.78 -13.56 -21.42
C GLN A 259 18.63 -14.29 -20.71
N ILE A 260 17.85 -13.58 -19.90
CA ILE A 260 16.61 -14.09 -19.32
C ILE A 260 15.45 -13.31 -19.92
N ARG A 261 14.54 -14.01 -20.60
CA ARG A 261 13.30 -13.47 -21.13
C ARG A 261 12.10 -14.06 -20.38
N ILE A 262 11.35 -13.21 -19.71
CA ILE A 262 10.13 -13.59 -18.98
C ILE A 262 8.92 -13.10 -19.78
N ASP A 263 8.11 -14.02 -20.29
CA ASP A 263 6.83 -13.68 -20.93
C ASP A 263 5.80 -13.38 -19.85
N LEU A 264 5.38 -12.12 -19.78
CA LEU A 264 4.59 -11.59 -18.68
C LEU A 264 3.11 -12.03 -18.77
N PRO A 265 2.45 -12.27 -17.62
CA PRO A 265 1.02 -12.52 -17.58
C PRO A 265 0.23 -11.25 -17.91
N SER A 266 -1.04 -11.43 -18.28
CA SER A 266 -1.90 -10.34 -18.78
C SER A 266 -2.14 -9.16 -17.82
N TRP A 267 -1.79 -9.27 -16.53
CA TRP A 267 -2.02 -8.23 -15.53
C TRP A 267 -0.85 -7.24 -15.38
N VAL A 268 0.34 -7.57 -15.89
CA VAL A 268 1.54 -6.70 -15.90
C VAL A 268 2.08 -6.57 -17.31
N ARG A 269 2.70 -5.44 -17.62
CA ARG A 269 3.39 -5.21 -18.88
C ARG A 269 4.73 -4.52 -18.64
N SER A 270 5.68 -4.78 -19.52
CA SER A 270 6.89 -3.97 -19.59
C SER A 270 6.57 -2.59 -20.19
N THR A 271 7.18 -1.54 -19.65
CA THR A 271 7.16 -0.20 -20.23
C THR A 271 8.41 0.08 -21.07
N SER A 272 9.42 -0.79 -20.99
CA SER A 272 10.61 -0.79 -21.85
C SER A 272 10.53 -1.91 -22.90
N GLY A 273 10.72 -1.57 -24.18
CA GLY A 273 10.73 -2.55 -25.27
C GLY A 273 9.36 -3.16 -25.59
N ASN A 274 9.23 -4.49 -25.51
CA ASN A 274 7.99 -5.20 -25.85
C ASN A 274 7.13 -5.38 -24.59
N PRO A 275 5.87 -4.91 -24.58
CA PRO A 275 5.04 -4.93 -23.38
C PRO A 275 4.71 -6.34 -22.86
N SER A 276 4.84 -7.37 -23.69
CA SER A 276 4.50 -8.76 -23.30
C SER A 276 5.65 -9.51 -22.65
N ASN A 277 6.86 -8.94 -22.58
CA ASN A 277 7.98 -9.61 -21.94
C ASN A 277 8.94 -8.66 -21.24
N LEU A 278 9.63 -9.19 -20.23
CA LEU A 278 10.77 -8.57 -19.57
C LEU A 278 12.03 -9.28 -20.07
N ILE A 279 13.06 -8.52 -20.46
CA ILE A 279 14.34 -9.05 -20.93
C ILE A 279 15.43 -8.54 -19.98
N LEU A 280 16.23 -9.44 -19.45
CA LEU A 280 17.40 -9.16 -18.63
C LEU A 280 18.62 -9.67 -19.39
N ASP A 281 19.46 -8.76 -19.88
CA ASP A 281 20.73 -9.11 -20.51
C ASP A 281 21.86 -9.01 -19.48
N VAL A 282 22.55 -10.12 -19.26
CA VAL A 282 23.64 -10.28 -18.30
C VAL A 282 24.91 -10.60 -19.08
N SER A 283 25.84 -9.64 -19.13
CA SER A 283 27.15 -9.77 -19.78
C SER A 283 28.28 -9.34 -18.85
N GLU A 284 29.47 -9.93 -18.97
CA GLU A 284 30.66 -9.48 -18.25
C GLU A 284 31.07 -8.06 -18.70
N GLY A 285 30.83 -7.04 -17.86
CA GLY A 285 31.48 -5.73 -17.99
C GLY A 285 30.60 -4.48 -17.80
N ASP A 286 29.30 -4.57 -18.09
CA ASP A 286 28.32 -3.51 -17.79
C ASP A 286 26.92 -4.15 -17.63
N ALA A 287 26.51 -4.35 -16.37
CA ALA A 287 25.32 -5.13 -16.03
C ALA A 287 24.18 -4.26 -15.52
N ILE A 288 24.21 -2.94 -15.72
CA ILE A 288 23.09 -2.08 -15.34
C ILE A 288 21.97 -2.20 -16.37
N GLN A 289 20.85 -2.80 -15.97
CA GLN A 289 19.64 -2.99 -16.75
C GLN A 289 18.51 -2.11 -16.22
N GLN A 290 17.67 -1.62 -17.14
CA GLN A 290 16.47 -0.88 -16.80
C GLN A 290 15.26 -1.83 -16.74
N ILE A 291 14.75 -2.08 -15.54
CA ILE A 291 13.57 -2.91 -15.28
C ILE A 291 12.39 -1.97 -15.09
N SER A 292 11.52 -1.89 -16.10
CA SER A 292 10.37 -1.00 -16.08
C SER A 292 9.07 -1.77 -16.34
N VAL A 293 8.19 -1.86 -15.34
CA VAL A 293 6.95 -2.62 -15.37
C VAL A 293 5.78 -1.86 -14.74
N GLU A 294 4.58 -2.03 -15.30
CA GLU A 294 3.35 -1.44 -14.77
C GLU A 294 2.15 -2.38 -14.95
N GLY A 295 1.07 -2.15 -14.19
CA GLY A 295 -0.16 -2.90 -14.38
C GLY A 295 -0.88 -2.56 -15.68
N THR A 296 -1.57 -3.54 -16.25
CA THR A 296 -2.38 -3.35 -17.47
C THR A 296 -3.74 -2.72 -17.22
N ARG A 297 -4.19 -2.68 -15.95
CA ARG A 297 -5.49 -2.17 -15.50
C ARG A 297 -5.31 -1.10 -14.45
N GLN A 298 -4.87 0.08 -14.88
CA GLN A 298 -4.69 1.21 -13.97
C GLN A 298 -6.02 1.65 -13.37
N PHE A 299 -6.03 1.92 -12.07
CA PHE A 299 -7.17 2.51 -11.38
C PHE A 299 -7.34 3.98 -11.79
N ASP A 300 -8.52 4.34 -12.28
CA ASP A 300 -8.87 5.73 -12.54
C ASP A 300 -9.39 6.37 -11.26
N TRP A 301 -8.54 7.17 -10.61
CA TRP A 301 -8.90 7.94 -9.42
C TRP A 301 -9.50 9.31 -9.79
N ARG A 302 -9.45 9.77 -11.05
CA ARG A 302 -9.82 11.15 -11.43
C ARG A 302 -11.33 11.34 -11.58
N HIS A 303 -12.07 11.05 -10.52
CA HIS A 303 -13.51 11.27 -10.41
C HIS A 303 -13.90 11.86 -9.06
N ALA A 304 -15.06 12.53 -9.05
CA ALA A 304 -15.66 13.10 -7.87
C ALA A 304 -16.32 12.03 -6.98
N ILE A 305 -16.34 12.28 -5.68
CA ILE A 305 -17.05 11.50 -4.66
C ILE A 305 -18.04 12.43 -3.97
N CYS A 306 -19.31 12.02 -3.94
CA CYS A 306 -20.40 12.80 -3.36
C CYS A 306 -21.15 11.95 -2.33
N MET A 307 -21.79 12.61 -1.38
CA MET A 307 -22.56 11.93 -0.34
C MET A 307 -23.75 11.14 -0.93
N ASN A 308 -24.54 11.76 -1.80
CA ASN A 308 -25.79 11.21 -2.33
C ASN A 308 -26.06 11.55 -3.82
N SER A 309 -25.42 12.58 -4.38
CA SER A 309 -25.70 13.05 -5.76
C SER A 309 -25.43 12.00 -6.83
N THR A 310 -26.39 11.85 -7.75
CA THR A 310 -26.27 11.01 -8.96
C THR A 310 -26.81 11.75 -10.19
N PRO A 311 -25.99 12.06 -11.21
CA PRO A 311 -24.53 11.84 -11.27
C PRO A 311 -23.78 12.71 -10.27
N CYS A 312 -22.67 12.19 -9.73
CA CYS A 312 -21.74 12.96 -8.91
C CYS A 312 -20.75 13.69 -9.84
N THR A 313 -20.56 14.99 -9.60
CA THR A 313 -19.63 15.87 -10.32
C THR A 313 -18.93 16.81 -9.34
N ASP A 314 -17.83 17.44 -9.77
CA ASP A 314 -17.07 18.38 -8.92
C ASP A 314 -17.88 19.59 -8.43
N ASP A 315 -18.95 19.94 -9.14
CA ASP A 315 -19.88 21.03 -8.81
C ASP A 315 -21.08 20.59 -7.95
N SER A 316 -21.13 19.30 -7.56
CA SER A 316 -22.24 18.78 -6.74
C SER A 316 -22.23 19.42 -5.35
N GLN A 317 -23.41 19.77 -4.83
CA GLN A 317 -23.52 20.49 -3.56
C GLN A 317 -22.99 19.68 -2.38
N ASP A 318 -23.11 18.37 -2.45
CA ASP A 318 -22.70 17.37 -1.48
C ASP A 318 -21.39 16.65 -1.88
N VAL A 319 -20.56 17.30 -2.71
CA VAL A 319 -19.23 16.80 -3.04
C VAL A 319 -18.39 16.68 -1.77
N ILE A 320 -17.83 15.50 -1.58
CA ILE A 320 -16.86 15.15 -0.54
C ILE A 320 -15.47 15.39 -1.10
N CYS A 321 -15.17 14.83 -2.27
CA CYS A 321 -13.90 15.03 -2.95
C CYS A 321 -14.11 15.31 -4.43
N LYS A 322 -13.30 16.21 -4.97
CA LYS A 322 -13.24 16.52 -6.39
C LYS A 322 -12.32 15.54 -7.13
N SER A 323 -12.48 15.49 -8.44
CA SER A 323 -11.67 14.68 -9.36
C SER A 323 -10.17 15.03 -9.35
N SER A 324 -9.79 16.23 -8.88
CA SER A 324 -8.40 16.68 -8.74
C SER A 324 -7.74 16.33 -7.41
N GLN A 325 -8.47 15.74 -6.46
CA GLN A 325 -7.94 15.42 -5.13
C GLN A 325 -7.44 13.96 -5.09
N SER A 326 -6.12 13.77 -5.11
CA SER A 326 -5.50 12.44 -5.04
C SER A 326 -5.80 11.72 -3.71
N THR A 327 -5.67 12.43 -2.59
CA THR A 327 -6.15 11.98 -1.27
C THR A 327 -7.59 12.43 -1.01
N CYS A 328 -8.46 11.50 -0.62
CA CYS A 328 -9.86 11.75 -0.31
C CYS A 328 -10.28 11.12 1.03
N VAL A 329 -10.56 12.00 2.00
CA VAL A 329 -10.96 11.65 3.37
C VAL A 329 -12.19 12.46 3.76
N ALA A 330 -13.16 11.82 4.40
CA ALA A 330 -14.27 12.50 5.05
C ALA A 330 -14.30 12.16 6.53
N ALA A 331 -14.69 13.10 7.37
CA ALA A 331 -14.93 12.87 8.79
C ALA A 331 -16.38 13.18 9.11
N THR A 332 -17.16 12.20 9.55
CA THR A 332 -18.55 12.41 9.98
C THR A 332 -18.58 12.51 11.50
N ILE A 333 -19.29 13.51 12.02
CA ILE A 333 -19.53 13.72 13.44
C ILE A 333 -21.05 13.73 13.66
N ASP A 334 -21.58 12.64 14.18
CA ASP A 334 -22.97 12.46 14.58
C ASP A 334 -23.12 12.76 16.08
N PHE A 335 -23.55 13.98 16.42
CA PHE A 335 -23.80 14.43 17.78
C PHE A 335 -25.30 14.48 18.06
N SER A 336 -25.78 13.64 18.98
CA SER A 336 -27.19 13.56 19.37
C SER A 336 -27.40 14.03 20.79
N ILE A 337 -28.08 15.15 20.96
CA ILE A 337 -28.49 15.63 22.29
C ILE A 337 -29.81 14.94 22.64
N GLU A 338 -29.79 14.08 23.65
CA GLU A 338 -30.98 13.38 24.11
C GLU A 338 -31.85 14.28 25.00
N SER A 339 -31.19 14.91 25.97
CA SER A 339 -31.87 15.62 27.05
C SER A 339 -30.99 16.75 27.58
N ILE A 340 -31.64 17.83 28.02
CA ILE A 340 -30.99 18.95 28.72
C ILE A 340 -31.77 19.16 30.01
N SER A 341 -31.08 19.03 31.15
CA SER A 341 -31.67 19.23 32.48
C SER A 341 -31.00 20.38 33.22
N ILE A 342 -31.77 21.26 33.86
CA ILE A 342 -31.25 22.45 34.57
C ILE A 342 -31.41 22.29 36.08
N ARG A 343 -30.31 22.22 36.82
CA ARG A 343 -30.30 22.17 38.29
C ARG A 343 -30.02 23.54 38.88
N GLU A 344 -31.06 24.30 39.16
CA GLU A 344 -30.96 25.67 39.69
C GLU A 344 -30.28 25.77 41.07
N LEU A 345 -30.49 24.79 41.95
CA LEU A 345 -29.93 24.78 43.32
C LEU A 345 -28.40 24.61 43.35
N SER A 346 -27.85 23.92 42.35
CA SER A 346 -26.42 23.72 42.17
C SER A 346 -25.87 24.55 41.02
N SER A 347 -26.68 25.48 40.48
CA SER A 347 -26.35 26.29 39.32
C SER A 347 -25.68 25.45 38.22
N SER A 348 -26.25 24.30 37.85
CA SER A 348 -25.60 23.39 36.88
C SER A 348 -26.57 22.86 35.84
N ALA A 349 -26.20 22.90 34.57
CA ALA A 349 -26.87 22.19 33.50
C ALA A 349 -26.27 20.78 33.35
N ILE A 350 -27.09 19.82 32.95
CA ILE A 350 -26.68 18.45 32.61
C ILE A 350 -27.17 18.20 31.20
N VAL A 351 -26.28 17.76 30.33
CA VAL A 351 -26.57 17.40 28.95
C VAL A 351 -26.29 15.92 28.79
N ASP A 352 -27.32 15.16 28.43
CA ASP A 352 -27.19 13.76 28.06
C ASP A 352 -27.09 13.68 26.54
N PHE A 353 -26.07 13.01 26.02
CA PHE A 353 -25.80 12.95 24.59
C PHE A 353 -25.14 11.64 24.16
N ASP A 354 -25.34 11.33 22.89
CA ASP A 354 -24.56 10.33 22.17
C ASP A 354 -23.66 11.03 21.14
N LEU A 355 -22.43 10.55 21.00
CA LEU A 355 -21.49 10.99 19.99
C LEU A 355 -21.04 9.77 19.19
N HIS A 356 -21.18 9.81 17.88
CA HIS A 356 -20.54 8.89 16.96
C HIS A 356 -19.68 9.70 16.01
N PHE A 357 -18.47 9.25 15.75
CA PHE A 357 -17.62 9.85 14.74
C PHE A 357 -17.04 8.77 13.85
N THR A 358 -16.88 9.06 12.56
CA THR A 358 -16.26 8.15 11.61
C THR A 358 -15.32 8.91 10.69
N ILE A 359 -14.16 8.35 10.43
CA ILE A 359 -13.24 8.75 9.37
C ILE A 359 -13.44 7.75 8.23
N ASP A 360 -13.90 8.27 7.10
CA ASP A 360 -14.15 7.55 5.87
C ASP A 360 -13.00 7.86 4.90
N LEU A 361 -12.13 6.89 4.68
CA LEU A 361 -10.98 6.96 3.79
C LEU A 361 -11.35 6.34 2.43
N TYR A 362 -11.50 7.16 1.40
CA TYR A 362 -11.90 6.71 0.06
C TYR A 362 -10.68 6.35 -0.79
N ARG A 363 -9.66 7.22 -0.78
CA ARG A 363 -8.37 6.98 -1.42
C ARG A 363 -7.28 7.79 -0.75
N ILE A 364 -6.05 7.30 -0.82
CA ILE A 364 -4.89 7.96 -0.23
C ILE A 364 -3.76 7.98 -1.24
N ASP A 365 -3.13 9.13 -1.39
CA ASP A 365 -1.92 9.33 -2.17
C ASP A 365 -0.73 9.19 -1.21
N VAL A 366 0.16 8.22 -1.47
CA VAL A 366 1.33 7.94 -0.62
C VAL A 366 2.56 7.96 -1.48
N ASP A 367 3.53 8.77 -1.08
CA ASP A 367 4.91 8.68 -1.55
C ASP A 367 5.73 7.94 -0.51
N PHE A 368 6.20 6.72 -0.83
CA PHE A 368 7.09 5.97 0.06
C PHE A 368 8.55 6.42 -0.04
N GLY A 369 8.88 7.37 -0.93
CA GLY A 369 10.23 7.87 -1.13
C GLY A 369 11.18 6.83 -1.74
N ILE A 370 10.64 5.81 -2.40
CA ILE A 370 11.41 4.75 -3.05
C ILE A 370 11.72 5.21 -4.49
N GLU A 371 13.00 5.42 -4.78
CA GLU A 371 13.44 5.82 -6.12
C GLU A 371 13.02 4.77 -7.16
N GLY A 372 12.39 5.22 -8.24
CA GLY A 372 11.93 4.33 -9.31
C GLY A 372 10.64 3.57 -9.02
N VAL A 373 9.93 3.85 -7.91
CA VAL A 373 8.59 3.32 -7.67
C VAL A 373 7.58 4.48 -7.61
N GLU A 374 6.62 4.47 -8.51
CA GLU A 374 5.50 5.42 -8.53
C GLU A 374 4.22 4.72 -8.12
N ILE A 375 3.45 5.37 -7.25
CA ILE A 375 2.20 4.83 -6.72
C ILE A 375 1.09 5.83 -7.00
N SER A 376 0.14 5.42 -7.84
CA SER A 376 -1.10 6.14 -8.04
C SER A 376 -1.96 6.08 -6.77
N PRO A 377 -2.85 7.06 -6.53
CA PRO A 377 -3.72 7.08 -5.36
C PRO A 377 -4.42 5.75 -5.10
N MET A 378 -4.17 5.19 -3.92
CA MET A 378 -4.64 3.89 -3.51
C MET A 378 -6.12 3.94 -3.16
N PRO A 379 -7.01 3.19 -3.86
CA PRO A 379 -8.42 3.15 -3.52
C PRO A 379 -8.68 2.32 -2.25
N SER A 380 -9.80 2.61 -1.60
CA SER A 380 -10.27 1.90 -0.40
C SER A 380 -10.45 0.40 -0.59
N ASP A 381 -10.86 -0.06 -1.78
CA ASP A 381 -10.87 -1.49 -2.10
C ASP A 381 -9.48 -2.11 -1.93
N LEU A 382 -8.43 -1.46 -2.46
CA LEU A 382 -7.07 -1.98 -2.36
C LEU A 382 -6.56 -1.94 -0.90
N MET A 383 -6.85 -0.86 -0.16
CA MET A 383 -6.51 -0.78 1.27
C MET A 383 -7.14 -1.92 2.07
N ARG A 384 -8.44 -2.19 1.87
CA ARG A 384 -9.13 -3.34 2.49
C ARG A 384 -8.50 -4.67 2.10
N HIS A 385 -8.11 -4.80 0.84
CA HIS A 385 -7.48 -6.00 0.34
C HIS A 385 -6.13 -6.25 1.01
N VAL A 386 -5.27 -5.23 1.13
CA VAL A 386 -3.98 -5.34 1.83
C VAL A 386 -4.19 -5.78 3.28
N VAL A 387 -5.18 -5.25 4.00
CA VAL A 387 -5.50 -5.73 5.36
C VAL A 387 -5.93 -7.21 5.35
N SER A 388 -6.75 -7.63 4.39
CA SER A 388 -7.16 -9.03 4.25
C SER A 388 -6.01 -9.97 3.89
N VAL A 389 -4.98 -9.47 3.18
CA VAL A 389 -3.74 -10.21 2.91
C VAL A 389 -2.97 -10.41 4.21
N GLY A 390 -2.92 -9.39 5.07
CA GLY A 390 -2.26 -9.46 6.37
C GLY A 390 -2.84 -10.48 7.34
N ASP A 391 -4.14 -10.77 7.26
CA ASP A 391 -4.76 -11.88 8.02
C ASP A 391 -4.14 -13.26 7.69
N ARG A 392 -3.45 -13.40 6.55
CA ARG A 392 -2.77 -14.64 6.15
C ARG A 392 -1.33 -14.73 6.69
N ALA A 393 -0.75 -13.62 7.12
CA ALA A 393 0.60 -13.54 7.67
C ALA A 393 0.57 -13.56 9.20
N GLU A 394 1.40 -14.40 9.83
CA GLU A 394 1.45 -14.47 11.29
C GLU A 394 2.04 -13.16 11.86
N GLY A 395 1.21 -12.40 12.60
CA GLY A 395 1.58 -11.07 13.09
C GLY A 395 1.53 -9.95 12.05
N GLY A 396 0.83 -10.22 10.93
CA GLY A 396 0.50 -9.36 9.78
C GLY A 396 1.67 -8.86 8.93
N ILE A 397 1.39 -7.99 7.96
CA ILE A 397 2.33 -7.65 6.86
C ILE A 397 3.56 -6.88 7.36
N LEU A 398 3.42 -6.15 8.46
CA LEU A 398 4.53 -5.38 9.03
C LEU A 398 5.36 -6.19 10.03
N ASN A 399 5.14 -7.51 10.13
CA ASN A 399 5.88 -8.29 11.08
C ASN A 399 7.38 -8.35 10.73
N GLY A 400 8.23 -8.07 11.71
CA GLY A 400 9.69 -8.05 11.51
C GLY A 400 10.23 -6.78 10.83
N THR A 401 9.37 -5.82 10.50
CA THR A 401 9.74 -4.56 9.84
C THR A 401 9.89 -3.43 10.87
N GLU A 402 10.59 -2.36 10.49
CA GLU A 402 10.78 -1.18 11.35
C GLU A 402 9.46 -0.41 11.54
N PHE A 403 8.58 -0.47 10.54
CA PHE A 403 7.27 0.17 10.52
C PHE A 403 6.24 -0.45 11.47
N LYS A 404 6.54 -1.61 12.07
CA LYS A 404 5.69 -2.21 13.10
C LYS A 404 5.50 -1.31 14.31
N ARG A 405 6.38 -0.32 14.53
CA ARG A 405 6.24 0.63 15.64
C ARG A 405 6.08 2.03 15.13
N ILE A 406 4.96 2.64 15.49
CA ILE A 406 4.71 4.05 15.24
C ILE A 406 4.84 4.83 16.56
N ASP A 407 5.30 6.07 16.44
CA ASP A 407 5.30 6.97 17.58
C ASP A 407 3.87 7.29 18.01
N SER A 408 3.68 7.50 19.31
CA SER A 408 2.38 7.90 19.83
C SER A 408 2.02 9.30 19.31
N PRO A 409 0.78 9.52 18.83
CA PRO A 409 0.34 10.83 18.36
C PRO A 409 0.11 11.82 19.52
N PHE A 410 0.32 11.42 20.79
CA PHE A 410 0.06 12.25 21.96
C PHE A 410 1.35 12.89 22.51
N PRO A 411 1.43 14.24 22.64
CA PRO A 411 2.67 14.99 22.91
C PRO A 411 3.35 14.74 24.28
N ASN A 412 2.79 13.87 25.13
CA ASN A 412 3.33 13.50 26.45
C ASN A 412 3.41 11.98 26.64
N ASP A 413 3.22 11.21 25.58
CA ASP A 413 3.25 9.76 25.63
C ASP A 413 4.35 9.24 24.70
N ASN A 414 5.45 8.78 25.29
CA ASN A 414 6.61 8.30 24.52
C ASN A 414 6.60 6.77 24.33
N HIS A 415 5.47 6.10 24.62
CA HIS A 415 5.37 4.67 24.40
C HIS A 415 4.98 4.43 22.94
N PRO A 416 5.81 3.73 22.15
CA PRO A 416 5.44 3.40 20.78
C PRO A 416 4.17 2.55 20.77
N ILE A 417 3.47 2.59 19.65
CA ILE A 417 2.29 1.77 19.38
C ILE A 417 2.69 0.73 18.35
N ASP A 418 2.37 -0.53 18.64
CA ASP A 418 2.57 -1.59 17.65
C ASP A 418 1.46 -1.47 16.59
N LEU A 419 1.86 -1.22 15.35
CA LEU A 419 1.00 -1.18 14.17
C LEU A 419 1.17 -2.50 13.42
N ASP A 420 0.08 -3.25 13.33
CA ASP A 420 0.01 -4.41 12.46
C ASP A 420 -1.12 -4.25 11.43
N ILE A 421 -0.78 -4.48 10.15
CA ILE A 421 -1.73 -4.43 9.05
C ILE A 421 -2.38 -5.82 8.95
N SER A 422 -3.42 -6.00 9.76
CA SER A 422 -4.34 -7.14 9.76
C SER A 422 -5.64 -6.70 10.42
N ASN A 423 -6.73 -7.45 10.27
CA ASN A 423 -7.99 -7.12 10.96
C ASN A 423 -7.83 -7.16 12.48
N GLU A 424 -7.04 -8.11 12.99
CA GLU A 424 -6.72 -8.21 14.43
C GLU A 424 -5.83 -7.04 14.86
N GLY A 425 -4.76 -6.76 14.12
CA GLY A 425 -3.83 -5.66 14.40
C GLY A 425 -4.48 -4.29 14.42
N LEU A 426 -5.38 -3.99 13.47
CA LEU A 426 -6.12 -2.73 13.45
C LEU A 426 -7.16 -2.61 14.57
N GLN A 427 -7.74 -3.73 15.02
CA GLN A 427 -8.63 -3.72 16.18
C GLN A 427 -7.84 -3.52 17.48
N ASP A 428 -6.68 -4.15 17.62
CA ASP A 428 -5.77 -3.96 18.75
C ASP A 428 -5.28 -2.50 18.82
N LEU A 429 -4.96 -1.90 17.66
CA LEU A 429 -4.65 -0.46 17.55
C LEU A 429 -5.82 0.40 18.04
N ALA A 430 -7.06 0.08 17.66
CA ALA A 430 -8.25 0.81 18.09
C ALA A 430 -8.47 0.69 19.61
N ASP A 431 -8.26 -0.49 20.18
CA ASP A 431 -8.39 -0.73 21.62
C ASP A 431 -7.31 0.04 22.41
N GLU A 432 -6.06 0.04 21.93
CA GLU A 432 -4.96 0.79 22.54
C GLU A 432 -5.20 2.31 22.45
N MET A 433 -5.63 2.80 21.29
CA MET A 433 -5.99 4.21 21.10
C MET A 433 -7.18 4.62 21.97
N THR A 434 -8.17 3.74 22.17
CA THR A 434 -9.29 3.98 23.09
C THR A 434 -8.78 4.25 24.50
N ASN A 435 -7.86 3.41 25.00
CA ASN A 435 -7.28 3.58 26.34
C ASN A 435 -6.49 4.89 26.46
N ARG A 436 -5.68 5.23 25.45
CA ARG A 436 -4.87 6.46 25.45
C ARG A 436 -5.73 7.73 25.38
N ILE A 437 -6.71 7.78 24.48
CA ILE A 437 -7.65 8.92 24.41
C ILE A 437 -8.42 9.05 25.71
N ARG A 438 -8.84 7.94 26.35
CA ARG A 438 -9.53 8.00 27.65
C ARG A 438 -8.64 8.62 28.74
N LEU A 439 -7.35 8.29 28.78
CA LEU A 439 -6.41 8.93 29.70
C LEU A 439 -6.26 10.43 29.44
N GLN A 440 -6.19 10.84 28.16
CA GLN A 440 -6.14 12.25 27.78
C GLN A 440 -7.42 12.99 28.15
N MET A 441 -8.61 12.40 27.95
CA MET A 441 -9.89 12.99 28.37
C MET A 441 -9.95 13.19 29.89
N ILE A 442 -9.42 12.23 30.67
CA ILE A 442 -9.33 12.37 32.13
C ILE A 442 -8.37 13.51 32.50
N GLU A 443 -7.26 13.67 31.79
CA GLU A 443 -6.33 14.77 32.07
C GLU A 443 -6.92 16.13 31.69
N LEU A 444 -7.57 16.24 30.52
CA LEU A 444 -8.32 17.43 30.11
C LEU A 444 -9.43 17.81 31.09
N SER A 445 -10.10 16.83 31.72
CA SER A 445 -11.11 17.09 32.75
C SER A 445 -10.53 17.73 34.03
N LYS A 446 -9.20 17.72 34.20
CA LYS A 446 -8.49 18.34 35.32
C LYS A 446 -7.87 19.69 34.98
N GLU A 447 -7.77 20.07 33.71
CA GLU A 447 -7.20 21.36 33.29
C GLU A 447 -8.23 22.50 33.41
N GLU A 448 -7.87 23.60 34.08
CA GLU A 448 -8.63 24.85 34.07
C GLU A 448 -8.62 25.45 32.66
N SER A 449 -9.75 25.99 32.18
CA SER A 449 -9.79 26.68 30.88
C SER A 449 -10.53 28.00 30.95
N SER A 450 -10.75 28.69 29.83
CA SER A 450 -10.92 30.16 29.77
C SER A 450 -12.32 30.75 30.04
N GLU A 451 -12.36 32.06 30.38
CA GLU A 451 -13.52 32.87 30.78
C GLU A 451 -14.68 33.01 29.75
N ILE A 452 -15.95 32.95 30.21
CA ILE A 452 -17.15 33.17 29.38
C ILE A 452 -17.94 34.41 29.84
N GLU A 453 -18.12 35.45 29.02
CA GLU A 453 -19.07 36.56 29.33
C GLU A 453 -20.54 36.19 29.02
N LEU A 454 -21.42 36.17 30.03
CA LEU A 454 -22.88 36.02 29.86
C LEU A 454 -23.60 37.39 29.90
N GLY A 455 -23.30 38.28 28.96
CA GLY A 455 -24.00 39.57 28.85
C GLY A 455 -24.07 40.34 30.18
N THR A 456 -25.27 40.67 30.68
CA THR A 456 -25.44 41.41 31.96
C THR A 456 -25.19 40.57 33.23
N LEU A 457 -24.92 39.27 33.11
CA LEU A 457 -24.78 38.33 34.23
C LEU A 457 -23.33 38.11 34.69
N GLY A 458 -22.34 38.69 34.02
CA GLY A 458 -20.92 38.58 34.38
C GLY A 458 -20.21 37.41 33.68
N SER A 459 -18.93 37.22 34.01
CA SER A 459 -18.10 36.15 33.48
C SER A 459 -18.24 34.83 34.27
N VAL A 460 -18.26 33.68 33.59
CA VAL A 460 -18.48 32.35 34.20
C VAL A 460 -17.70 31.23 33.50
N THR A 461 -17.59 30.09 34.18
CA THR A 461 -16.48 29.16 34.08
C THR A 461 -16.89 27.70 34.41
N PRO A 462 -17.37 26.94 33.41
CA PRO A 462 -18.02 25.63 33.61
C PRO A 462 -17.12 24.40 33.76
N ILE A 463 -17.08 23.67 34.88
CA ILE A 463 -16.37 22.36 34.94
C ILE A 463 -17.03 21.34 33.98
N ILE A 464 -16.24 20.60 33.19
CA ILE A 464 -16.70 19.49 32.32
C ILE A 464 -16.03 18.19 32.75
N ASP A 465 -16.85 17.24 33.18
CA ASP A 465 -16.40 15.91 33.58
C ASP A 465 -16.74 14.90 32.48
N LEU A 466 -15.70 14.35 31.84
CA LEU A 466 -15.79 13.29 30.83
C LEU A 466 -15.18 11.97 31.34
N SER A 467 -14.80 11.89 32.62
CA SER A 467 -14.04 10.76 33.16
C SER A 467 -14.81 9.42 33.11
N ASP A 468 -16.13 9.49 33.20
CA ASP A 468 -17.05 8.35 33.13
C ASP A 468 -17.60 8.09 31.71
N ALA A 469 -17.23 8.90 30.71
CA ALA A 469 -17.79 8.79 29.38
C ALA A 469 -17.26 7.53 28.66
N PRO A 470 -18.13 6.62 28.18
CA PRO A 470 -17.71 5.35 27.60
C PRO A 470 -17.31 5.54 26.14
N LEU A 471 -16.03 5.84 25.88
CA LEU A 471 -15.48 5.86 24.53
C LEU A 471 -15.12 4.44 24.09
N ALA A 472 -15.52 4.07 22.86
CA ALA A 472 -15.05 2.88 22.17
C ALA A 472 -14.70 3.23 20.72
N LEU A 473 -13.46 2.96 20.31
CA LEU A 473 -13.05 3.00 18.91
C LEU A 473 -13.29 1.65 18.24
N PHE A 474 -13.52 1.66 16.93
CA PHE A 474 -13.69 0.46 16.13
C PHE A 474 -13.14 0.67 14.72
N VAL A 475 -12.69 -0.41 14.11
CA VAL A 475 -12.33 -0.48 12.70
C VAL A 475 -13.24 -1.52 12.05
N ASP A 476 -13.83 -1.18 10.91
CA ASP A 476 -14.66 -2.14 10.19
C ASP A 476 -13.82 -3.36 9.80
N ARG A 477 -14.41 -4.57 9.93
CA ARG A 477 -13.72 -5.78 9.50
C ARG A 477 -13.69 -5.86 7.97
N PHE A 478 -12.52 -6.12 7.43
CA PHE A 478 -12.29 -6.20 5.99
C PHE A 478 -12.25 -7.64 5.51
N GLU A 479 -12.99 -7.90 4.43
CA GLU A 479 -12.98 -9.19 3.73
C GLU A 479 -12.18 -9.08 2.44
N SER A 480 -11.74 -10.23 1.93
CA SER A 480 -11.06 -10.30 0.65
C SER A 480 -12.00 -9.84 -0.49
N LEU A 481 -11.45 -9.04 -1.41
CA LEU A 481 -12.18 -8.58 -2.58
C LEU A 481 -12.57 -9.75 -3.49
N GLN A 482 -13.85 -9.85 -3.83
CA GLN A 482 -14.33 -10.84 -4.80
C GLN A 482 -14.24 -10.36 -6.26
N SER A 483 -14.07 -9.05 -6.46
CA SER A 483 -13.97 -8.44 -7.79
C SER A 483 -12.51 -8.14 -8.13
N PRO A 484 -12.09 -8.32 -9.40
CA PRO A 484 -10.80 -7.84 -9.88
C PRO A 484 -10.80 -6.33 -10.19
N GLU A 485 -11.97 -5.69 -10.29
CA GLU A 485 -12.09 -4.25 -10.48
C GLU A 485 -12.09 -3.53 -9.12
N LEU A 486 -11.23 -2.52 -8.99
CA LEU A 486 -11.12 -1.69 -7.80
C LEU A 486 -12.05 -0.47 -7.87
N SER A 487 -12.56 -0.06 -6.73
CA SER A 487 -13.34 1.14 -6.52
C SER A 487 -12.94 1.84 -5.23
N ASP A 488 -13.02 3.17 -5.22
CA ASP A 488 -12.88 3.98 -4.01
C ASP A 488 -14.24 4.32 -3.37
N ARG A 489 -15.38 4.00 -4.00
CA ARG A 489 -16.72 4.49 -3.62
C ARG A 489 -17.22 4.03 -2.25
N GLN A 490 -16.74 2.90 -1.77
CA GLN A 490 -17.03 2.42 -0.42
C GLN A 490 -15.82 2.74 0.45
N PRO A 491 -15.88 3.67 1.40
CA PRO A 491 -14.70 4.06 2.16
C PRO A 491 -14.23 2.95 3.10
N LEU A 492 -12.96 2.97 3.45
CA LEU A 492 -12.45 2.32 4.65
C LEU A 492 -12.87 3.17 5.84
N ARG A 493 -13.57 2.58 6.81
CA ARG A 493 -14.18 3.32 7.91
C ARG A 493 -13.50 2.98 9.24
N ILE A 494 -13.03 4.02 9.90
CA ILE A 494 -12.51 3.99 11.27
C ILE A 494 -13.43 4.86 12.10
N GLY A 495 -13.95 4.35 13.20
CA GLY A 495 -14.96 5.06 13.97
C GLY A 495 -14.71 5.04 15.46
N GLY A 496 -15.48 5.89 16.14
CA GLY A 496 -15.62 5.86 17.57
C GLY A 496 -17.03 6.22 17.98
N SER A 497 -17.43 5.71 19.13
CA SER A 497 -18.73 5.99 19.71
C SER A 497 -18.61 6.25 21.20
N MET A 498 -19.52 7.09 21.68
CA MET A 498 -19.72 7.43 23.07
C MET A 498 -21.22 7.49 23.32
N SER A 499 -21.74 6.49 24.03
CA SER A 499 -23.17 6.33 24.29
C SER A 499 -23.51 6.69 25.72
N ASP A 500 -24.73 7.18 25.97
CA ASP A 500 -25.22 7.53 27.32
C ASP A 500 -24.26 8.50 28.06
N ALA A 501 -23.59 9.38 27.31
CA ALA A 501 -22.61 10.28 27.87
C ALA A 501 -23.31 11.45 28.56
N GLN A 502 -22.82 11.81 29.74
CA GLN A 502 -23.35 12.92 30.51
C GLN A 502 -22.27 13.98 30.69
N VAL A 503 -22.51 15.17 30.18
CA VAL A 503 -21.71 16.35 30.50
C VAL A 503 -22.47 17.18 31.51
N ARG A 504 -21.89 17.31 32.70
CA ARG A 504 -22.34 18.27 33.70
C ARG A 504 -21.59 19.57 33.51
N ILE A 505 -22.34 20.66 33.40
CA ILE A 505 -21.85 22.03 33.29
C ILE A 505 -22.27 22.75 34.57
N SER A 506 -21.39 22.89 35.55
CA SER A 506 -21.69 23.60 36.81
C SER A 506 -21.09 25.00 36.85
N LEU A 507 -21.87 25.98 37.31
CA LEU A 507 -21.46 27.35 37.55
C LEU A 507 -20.78 27.42 38.93
N ASN A 508 -19.48 27.71 38.97
CA ASN A 508 -18.77 28.20 40.15
C ASN A 508 -17.98 29.44 39.73
N ASP A 509 -17.68 30.35 40.65
CA ASP A 509 -16.68 31.40 40.40
C ASP A 509 -15.35 30.69 40.05
N ASP A 510 -14.84 30.93 38.82
CA ASP A 510 -13.52 30.58 38.26
C ASP A 510 -13.40 29.39 37.26
N GLU A 511 -12.68 29.68 36.14
CA GLU A 511 -12.23 29.05 34.85
C GLU A 511 -12.96 27.86 34.07
N LEU A 512 -13.68 27.99 32.91
CA LEU A 512 -13.69 26.94 31.82
C LEU A 512 -14.22 27.40 30.43
N GLY A 513 -13.48 27.11 29.36
CA GLY A 513 -13.90 27.22 27.96
C GLY A 513 -13.90 25.85 27.29
N ILE A 514 -14.96 25.54 26.53
CA ILE A 514 -14.97 24.37 25.65
C ILE A 514 -14.16 24.71 24.39
N ARG A 515 -12.99 24.10 24.24
CA ARG A 515 -12.37 23.95 22.92
C ARG A 515 -12.97 22.71 22.24
N VAL A 516 -14.15 22.88 21.64
CA VAL A 516 -14.48 22.06 20.47
C VAL A 516 -13.54 22.58 19.39
N ALA A 517 -12.82 21.70 18.70
CA ALA A 517 -11.78 22.07 17.73
C ALA A 517 -12.12 23.40 17.01
N GLU A 518 -11.20 24.37 17.08
CA GLU A 518 -11.37 25.78 16.64
C GLU A 518 -11.87 25.96 15.20
N GLN A 519 -11.98 24.87 14.45
CA GLN A 519 -12.30 24.83 13.03
C GLN A 519 -13.65 24.14 12.70
N THR A 520 -14.42 23.67 13.69
CA THR A 520 -15.77 23.11 13.46
C THR A 520 -16.84 24.22 13.46
N ALA A 521 -17.85 24.08 12.60
CA ALA A 521 -18.95 25.03 12.53
C ALA A 521 -19.74 25.02 13.85
N PHE A 522 -19.96 23.84 14.42
CA PHE A 522 -20.64 23.65 15.71
C PHE A 522 -20.00 24.39 16.89
N GLY A 523 -18.67 24.29 17.07
CA GLY A 523 -17.96 24.98 18.15
C GLY A 523 -18.15 26.50 18.08
N THR A 524 -18.10 27.03 16.87
CA THR A 524 -18.28 28.46 16.62
C THR A 524 -19.75 28.89 16.73
N PHE A 525 -20.71 28.02 16.38
CA PHE A 525 -22.14 28.28 16.55
C PHE A 525 -22.54 28.43 18.00
N ILE A 526 -22.08 27.54 18.89
CA ILE A 526 -22.34 27.65 20.33
C ILE A 526 -21.79 28.99 20.86
N SER A 527 -20.59 29.39 20.42
CA SER A 527 -19.96 30.65 20.84
C SER A 527 -20.67 31.91 20.31
N THR A 528 -21.35 31.82 19.17
CA THR A 528 -22.01 32.95 18.48
C THR A 528 -23.46 33.11 18.94
N ILE A 529 -24.18 32.01 19.14
CA ILE A 529 -25.51 31.99 19.79
C ILE A 529 -25.42 32.59 21.20
N ARG A 530 -24.33 32.32 21.93
CA ARG A 530 -24.03 32.93 23.23
C ARG A 530 -24.02 34.46 23.20
N ASN A 531 -23.55 35.06 22.10
CA ASN A 531 -23.41 36.52 21.96
C ASN A 531 -24.64 37.18 21.34
N SER A 532 -25.72 36.41 21.08
CA SER A 532 -26.98 36.90 20.54
C SER A 532 -27.61 37.94 21.48
N ILE A 533 -27.95 39.11 20.93
CA ILE A 533 -28.39 40.27 21.70
C ILE A 533 -29.91 40.18 21.95
N SER A 534 -30.28 40.01 23.23
CA SER A 534 -31.64 40.04 23.79
C SER A 534 -32.65 39.03 23.21
N PRO A 535 -32.85 37.85 23.84
CA PRO A 535 -33.89 36.92 23.43
C PRO A 535 -35.29 37.54 23.62
N GLU A 536 -36.17 37.35 22.64
CA GLU A 536 -37.59 37.69 22.77
C GLU A 536 -38.34 36.57 23.50
N ILE A 537 -39.40 36.94 24.22
CA ILE A 537 -40.30 35.98 24.87
C ILE A 537 -41.58 35.94 24.03
N SER A 538 -41.86 34.80 23.40
CA SER A 538 -43.04 34.59 22.58
C SER A 538 -44.00 33.59 23.22
N MET A 539 -45.16 33.36 22.58
CA MET A 539 -46.12 32.34 23.03
C MET A 539 -45.60 30.91 22.85
N ASP A 540 -44.66 30.72 21.92
CA ASP A 540 -44.16 29.39 21.53
C ASP A 540 -42.85 29.04 22.24
N GLY A 541 -42.09 30.05 22.70
CA GLY A 541 -40.87 29.84 23.47
C GLY A 541 -40.05 31.10 23.76
N ILE A 542 -38.79 30.89 24.12
CA ILE A 542 -37.77 31.94 24.33
C ILE A 542 -36.80 31.89 23.15
N GLY A 543 -36.61 33.02 22.47
CA GLY A 543 -35.80 33.15 21.26
C GLY A 543 -36.35 34.24 20.33
N PRO A 544 -35.79 34.43 19.12
CA PRO A 544 -34.74 33.60 18.50
C PRO A 544 -33.36 33.84 19.12
N PHE A 545 -32.57 32.79 19.20
CA PHE A 545 -31.12 32.90 19.36
C PHE A 545 -30.48 32.63 18.01
N SER A 546 -29.83 33.64 17.43
CA SER A 546 -29.29 33.59 16.07
C SER A 546 -27.80 33.89 16.04
N GLY A 547 -27.08 33.22 15.15
CA GLY A 547 -25.67 33.47 14.87
C GLY A 547 -25.29 33.05 13.46
N ALA A 548 -24.23 33.67 12.92
CA ALA A 548 -23.64 33.28 11.65
C ALA A 548 -22.12 33.08 11.83
N VAL A 549 -21.59 32.04 11.19
CA VAL A 549 -20.16 31.69 11.21
C VAL A 549 -19.64 31.62 9.78
N ASN A 550 -18.39 32.05 9.60
CA ASN A 550 -17.64 31.77 8.38
C ASN A 550 -16.79 30.52 8.61
N VAL A 551 -17.01 29.50 7.79
CA VAL A 551 -16.27 28.24 7.80
C VAL A 551 -15.31 28.23 6.63
N LEU A 552 -14.07 27.82 6.90
CA LEU A 552 -13.03 27.61 5.91
C LEU A 552 -12.89 26.13 5.60
N PRO A 553 -12.40 25.77 4.41
CA PRO A 553 -12.05 24.38 4.13
C PRO A 553 -10.87 23.96 5.03
N LEU A 554 -10.82 22.69 5.40
CA LEU A 554 -9.85 22.14 6.36
C LEU A 554 -8.63 21.59 5.62
N ASP A 555 -7.45 22.03 6.02
CA ASP A 555 -6.16 21.51 5.59
C ASP A 555 -5.29 21.15 6.79
N GLU A 556 -4.77 19.92 6.79
CA GLU A 556 -3.84 19.44 7.80
C GLU A 556 -2.57 18.94 7.09
N GLU A 557 -1.41 19.44 7.51
CA GLU A 557 -0.12 18.90 7.07
C GLU A 557 0.23 17.69 7.94
N THR A 558 0.41 16.54 7.30
CA THR A 558 0.85 15.30 7.95
C THR A 558 2.18 14.84 7.36
N GLU A 559 2.83 13.89 8.03
CA GLU A 559 4.05 13.25 7.50
C GLU A 559 3.78 12.51 6.17
N LEU A 560 2.52 12.13 5.91
CA LEU A 560 2.05 11.48 4.68
C LEU A 560 1.57 12.50 3.62
N GLY A 561 1.82 13.80 3.82
CA GLY A 561 1.37 14.87 2.93
C GLY A 561 0.18 15.66 3.48
N THR A 562 -0.36 16.57 2.66
CA THR A 562 -1.48 17.43 3.06
C THR A 562 -2.82 16.71 2.91
N ILE A 563 -3.52 16.50 4.02
CA ILE A 563 -4.87 15.94 4.02
C ILE A 563 -5.87 17.09 4.05
N ARG A 564 -6.87 17.04 3.16
CA ARG A 564 -7.93 18.06 3.06
C ARG A 564 -9.30 17.44 3.26
N PRO A 565 -9.67 17.10 4.51
CA PRO A 565 -10.89 16.35 4.76
C PRO A 565 -12.14 17.23 4.67
N VAL A 566 -13.25 16.62 4.25
CA VAL A 566 -14.58 17.21 4.45
C VAL A 566 -15.15 16.71 5.77
N VAL A 567 -15.53 17.63 6.65
CA VAL A 567 -16.24 17.29 7.89
C VAL A 567 -17.74 17.39 7.64
N ILE A 568 -18.45 16.29 7.93
CA ILE A 568 -19.90 16.16 7.86
C ILE A 568 -20.42 16.22 9.30
N GLU A 569 -20.91 17.39 9.71
CA GLU A 569 -21.47 17.60 11.04
C GLU A 569 -22.97 17.29 11.02
N ARG A 570 -23.41 16.36 11.88
CA ARG A 570 -24.80 15.92 12.01
C ARG A 570 -25.24 16.10 13.45
N ILE A 571 -26.04 17.13 13.71
CA ILE A 571 -26.47 17.49 15.06
C ILE A 571 -27.96 17.20 15.20
N LYS A 572 -28.30 16.17 15.99
CA LYS A 572 -29.69 15.86 16.32
C LYS A 572 -30.09 16.62 17.58
N LEU A 573 -31.08 17.50 17.42
CA LEU A 573 -31.60 18.35 18.48
C LEU A 573 -32.73 17.66 19.27
N PRO A 574 -32.87 17.96 20.57
CA PRO A 574 -33.98 17.48 21.37
C PRO A 574 -35.27 18.20 20.95
N LYS A 575 -36.42 17.57 21.20
CA LYS A 575 -37.75 18.10 20.83
C LYS A 575 -38.06 19.47 21.43
N SER A 576 -37.35 19.85 22.48
CA SER A 576 -37.49 21.13 23.16
C SER A 576 -36.91 22.31 22.36
N ILE A 577 -36.07 22.07 21.36
CA ILE A 577 -35.41 23.09 20.54
C ILE A 577 -36.01 23.07 19.13
N GLU A 578 -36.56 24.20 18.71
CA GLU A 578 -37.08 24.41 17.37
C GLU A 578 -36.07 25.17 16.51
N VAL A 579 -35.86 24.72 15.28
CA VAL A 579 -34.97 25.37 14.31
C VAL A 579 -35.79 26.30 13.44
N LEU A 580 -35.44 27.59 13.46
CA LEU A 580 -36.10 28.63 12.67
C LEU A 580 -35.41 28.85 11.33
N VAL A 581 -34.08 28.91 11.34
CA VAL A 581 -33.22 29.12 10.15
C VAL A 581 -32.00 28.23 10.27
N PHE A 582 -31.66 27.53 9.19
CA PHE A 582 -30.39 26.84 9.02
C PHE A 582 -30.02 26.85 7.53
N GLU A 583 -29.17 27.79 7.14
CA GLU A 583 -28.82 28.02 5.74
C GLU A 583 -27.31 28.23 5.59
N SER A 584 -26.76 27.77 4.46
CA SER A 584 -25.36 27.95 4.07
C SER A 584 -25.31 28.74 2.77
N SER A 585 -24.37 29.67 2.67
CA SER A 585 -24.15 30.47 1.46
C SER A 585 -23.77 29.61 0.24
N MET A 586 -23.13 28.46 0.48
CA MET A 586 -22.77 27.46 -0.51
C MET A 586 -23.80 26.32 -0.65
N GLN A 587 -24.94 26.42 0.03
CA GLN A 587 -26.01 25.40 0.03
C GLN A 587 -25.54 24.02 0.53
N ARG A 588 -24.58 24.01 1.46
CA ARG A 588 -24.02 22.78 2.08
C ARG A 588 -24.62 22.46 3.46
N ALA A 589 -25.65 23.21 3.85
CA ALA A 589 -26.41 23.02 5.08
C ALA A 589 -27.84 22.61 4.73
N PHE A 590 -28.33 21.53 5.33
CA PHE A 590 -29.71 21.07 5.17
C PHE A 590 -30.25 20.44 6.44
N ILE A 591 -31.58 20.33 6.51
CA ILE A 591 -32.29 19.81 7.68
C ILE A 591 -32.91 18.46 7.31
N GLU A 592 -32.56 17.41 8.07
CA GLU A 592 -33.23 16.11 8.03
C GLU A 592 -34.27 16.03 9.15
N LYS A 593 -35.52 15.70 8.82
CA LYS A 593 -36.58 15.48 9.81
C LYS A 593 -36.85 13.98 9.97
N SER A 594 -36.58 13.45 11.17
CA SER A 594 -36.84 12.05 11.52
C SER A 594 -37.84 11.99 12.67
N GLY A 595 -39.12 11.81 12.34
CA GLY A 595 -40.21 11.83 13.31
C GLY A 595 -40.36 13.20 13.98
N GLU A 596 -40.24 13.24 15.31
CA GLU A 596 -40.30 14.47 16.12
C GLU A 596 -38.93 15.14 16.34
N HIS A 597 -37.84 14.56 15.80
CA HIS A 597 -36.49 15.10 15.96
C HIS A 597 -36.03 15.81 14.69
N THR A 598 -35.27 16.88 14.88
CA THR A 598 -34.65 17.66 13.80
C THR A 598 -33.15 17.43 13.85
N THR A 599 -32.58 16.98 12.72
CA THR A 599 -31.14 16.82 12.55
C THR A 599 -30.64 17.89 11.59
N LEU A 600 -29.67 18.68 12.05
CA LEU A 600 -28.94 19.64 11.23
C LEU A 600 -27.76 18.92 10.59
N VAL A 601 -27.63 18.98 9.27
CA VAL A 601 -26.51 18.40 8.54
C VAL A 601 -25.75 19.51 7.82
N TYR A 602 -24.44 19.60 8.08
CA TYR A 602 -23.55 20.55 7.44
C TYR A 602 -22.31 19.87 6.91
N LEU A 603 -21.92 20.19 5.67
CA LEU A 603 -20.67 19.72 5.06
C LEU A 603 -19.72 20.92 4.90
N THR A 604 -18.53 20.83 5.47
CA THR A 604 -17.51 21.88 5.30
C THR A 604 -17.19 22.10 3.82
N PRO A 605 -16.80 23.32 3.42
CA PRO A 605 -16.41 23.60 2.04
C PRO A 605 -15.18 22.78 1.63
N VAL A 606 -15.06 22.48 0.35
CA VAL A 606 -13.93 21.76 -0.26
C VAL A 606 -12.99 22.76 -0.91
N PHE A 607 -11.68 22.48 -0.91
CA PHE A 607 -10.72 23.26 -1.67
C PHE A 607 -11.03 23.24 -3.18
N ASP A 608 -10.77 24.36 -3.84
CA ASP A 608 -10.82 24.48 -5.29
C ASP A 608 -9.38 24.55 -5.81
N CYS A 609 -8.80 23.39 -6.10
CA CYS A 609 -7.46 23.25 -6.65
C CYS A 609 -7.59 22.65 -8.05
N GLU A 610 -7.14 23.39 -9.06
CA GLU A 610 -7.24 22.95 -10.46
C GLU A 610 -6.26 21.83 -10.80
N ASP A 611 -5.12 21.69 -10.11
CA ASP A 611 -4.23 20.52 -10.19
C ASP A 611 -3.34 20.45 -8.92
N ALA A 612 -3.12 19.25 -8.37
CA ALA A 612 -2.42 19.04 -7.10
C ALA A 612 -0.88 19.12 -7.19
N GLU A 613 -0.31 19.18 -8.40
CA GLU A 613 1.15 19.17 -8.63
C GLU A 613 1.81 20.57 -8.50
N GLU A 614 1.04 21.66 -8.39
CA GLU A 614 1.58 23.02 -8.18
C GLU A 614 1.08 23.64 -6.87
N GLN A 615 2.00 23.95 -5.96
CA GLN A 615 1.73 24.79 -4.77
C GLN A 615 1.41 26.26 -5.17
N PRO A 616 0.87 27.07 -4.25
CA PRO A 616 -0.42 27.77 -4.27
C PRO A 616 -0.56 28.88 -5.36
N PRO A 617 -1.81 29.30 -5.70
CA PRO A 617 -2.90 29.52 -4.75
C PRO A 617 -4.17 28.74 -5.09
N CYS A 618 -4.47 27.70 -4.31
CA CYS A 618 -5.85 27.20 -4.24
C CYS A 618 -6.75 28.32 -3.68
N GLU A 619 -7.81 28.68 -4.40
CA GLU A 619 -8.75 29.68 -3.91
C GLU A 619 -9.55 29.12 -2.74
N THR A 620 -9.37 29.71 -1.55
CA THR A 620 -10.14 29.35 -0.36
C THR A 620 -11.50 30.02 -0.40
N LYS A 621 -12.50 29.30 -0.91
CA LYS A 621 -13.90 29.72 -0.83
C LYS A 621 -14.38 29.55 0.61
N LYS A 622 -14.88 30.65 1.19
CA LYS A 622 -15.44 30.66 2.54
C LYS A 622 -16.94 30.41 2.45
N ASP A 623 -17.46 29.57 3.33
CA ASP A 623 -18.91 29.39 3.47
C ASP A 623 -19.41 30.13 4.70
N THR A 624 -20.48 30.93 4.56
CA THR A 624 -21.19 31.51 5.69
C THR A 624 -22.40 30.65 6.04
N VAL A 625 -22.45 30.15 7.27
CA VAL A 625 -23.55 29.32 7.76
C VAL A 625 -24.31 30.09 8.84
N GLU A 626 -25.62 30.21 8.68
CA GLU A 626 -26.53 30.91 9.59
C GLU A 626 -27.41 29.90 10.33
N LEU A 627 -27.51 30.05 11.66
CA LEU A 627 -28.35 29.23 12.51
C LEU A 627 -29.20 30.11 13.42
N SER A 628 -30.51 29.83 13.49
CA SER A 628 -31.45 30.46 14.39
C SER A 628 -32.33 29.42 15.06
N ILE A 629 -32.37 29.43 16.39
CA ILE A 629 -33.11 28.46 17.21
C ILE A 629 -34.06 29.13 18.21
N MET A 630 -35.12 28.42 18.60
CA MET A 630 -36.04 28.80 19.66
C MET A 630 -36.15 27.67 20.70
N ILE A 631 -36.14 28.02 21.99
CA ILE A 631 -36.34 27.07 23.08
C ILE A 631 -37.82 27.06 23.46
N SER A 632 -38.49 25.93 23.32
CA SER A 632 -39.90 25.78 23.63
C SER A 632 -40.20 25.84 25.14
N TRP A 633 -41.43 26.28 25.48
CA TRP A 633 -41.90 26.30 26.88
C TRP A 633 -41.96 24.91 27.54
N SER A 634 -41.97 23.83 26.75
CA SER A 634 -42.02 22.46 27.27
C SER A 634 -40.83 22.14 28.17
N LEU A 635 -39.62 22.59 27.80
CA LEU A 635 -38.40 22.41 28.58
C LEU A 635 -38.47 23.19 29.90
N VAL A 636 -38.79 24.48 29.80
CA VAL A 636 -38.84 25.41 30.94
C VAL A 636 -39.89 24.97 31.97
N LEU A 637 -41.08 24.55 31.50
CA LEU A 637 -42.15 24.11 32.39
C LEU A 637 -41.84 22.77 33.04
N THR A 638 -41.23 21.82 32.32
CA THR A 638 -40.87 20.51 32.87
C THR A 638 -39.89 20.66 34.04
N GLU A 639 -38.90 21.55 33.90
CA GLU A 639 -37.96 21.85 34.99
C GLU A 639 -38.62 22.63 36.15
N ALA A 640 -39.57 23.53 35.87
CA ALA A 640 -40.22 24.35 36.91
C ALA A 640 -41.29 23.60 37.74
N VAL A 641 -41.92 22.57 37.19
CA VAL A 641 -43.01 21.80 37.84
C VAL A 641 -42.67 21.26 39.24
N PRO A 642 -41.53 20.57 39.48
CA PRO A 642 -41.20 20.07 40.82
C PRO A 642 -41.11 21.19 41.87
N TYR A 643 -40.64 22.38 41.49
CA TYR A 643 -40.57 23.54 42.38
C TYR A 643 -41.96 24.13 42.67
N LEU A 644 -42.80 24.24 41.65
CA LEU A 644 -44.19 24.68 41.82
C LEU A 644 -44.97 23.72 42.73
N ILE A 645 -44.75 22.41 42.60
CA ILE A 645 -45.30 21.40 43.51
C ILE A 645 -44.76 21.61 44.92
N GLY A 646 -43.44 21.76 45.11
CA GLY A 646 -42.83 22.01 46.42
C GLY A 646 -43.38 23.27 47.12
N ILE A 647 -43.48 24.39 46.40
CA ILE A 647 -44.06 25.64 46.89
C ILE A 647 -45.54 25.44 47.26
N SER A 648 -46.30 24.72 46.43
CA SER A 648 -47.71 24.43 46.70
C SER A 648 -47.90 23.59 47.99
N VAL A 649 -47.01 22.62 48.25
CA VAL A 649 -47.01 21.81 49.46
C VAL A 649 -46.67 22.65 50.70
N ILE A 650 -45.67 23.53 50.61
CA ILE A 650 -45.29 24.44 51.71
C ILE A 650 -46.42 25.42 52.01
N LEU A 651 -47.04 26.03 50.98
CA LEU A 651 -48.21 26.90 51.14
C LEU A 651 -49.39 26.13 51.74
N GLY A 652 -49.64 24.91 51.27
CA GLY A 652 -50.65 24.01 51.82
C GLY A 652 -50.44 23.73 53.31
N LEU A 653 -49.20 23.43 53.71
CA LEU A 653 -48.82 23.23 55.12
C LEU A 653 -48.97 24.51 55.95
N LEU A 654 -48.60 25.69 55.44
CA LEU A 654 -48.76 26.97 56.13
C LEU A 654 -50.24 27.33 56.33
N ILE A 655 -51.06 27.12 55.30
CA ILE A 655 -52.52 27.31 55.37
C ILE A 655 -53.12 26.32 56.37
N TRP A 656 -52.70 25.05 56.33
CA TRP A 656 -53.14 24.02 57.28
C TRP A 656 -52.73 24.37 58.72
N ARG A 657 -51.48 24.78 58.96
CA ARG A 657 -51.01 25.25 60.28
C ARG A 657 -51.80 26.45 60.78
N ARG A 658 -52.13 27.42 59.91
CA ARG A 658 -52.99 28.57 60.24
C ARG A 658 -54.41 28.11 60.59
N ARG A 659 -54.96 27.14 59.84
CA ARG A 659 -56.30 26.57 60.08
C ARG A 659 -56.34 25.83 61.42
N VAL A 660 -55.36 24.98 61.70
CA VAL A 660 -55.22 24.27 62.98
C VAL A 660 -55.03 25.25 64.14
N LYS A 661 -54.19 26.28 64.02
CA LYS A 661 -54.05 27.33 65.05
C LYS A 661 -55.35 28.09 65.28
N ARG A 662 -56.13 28.40 64.24
CA ARG A 662 -57.46 29.02 64.38
C ARG A 662 -58.44 28.08 65.09
N ILE A 663 -58.44 26.78 64.76
CA ILE A 663 -59.26 25.77 65.43
C ILE A 663 -58.88 25.63 66.90
N MET A 664 -57.58 25.55 67.23
CA MET A 664 -57.11 25.51 68.62
C MET A 664 -57.47 26.79 69.40
N LYS A 665 -57.36 27.97 68.79
CA LYS A 665 -57.81 29.24 69.41
C LYS A 665 -59.33 29.25 69.65
N ARG A 666 -60.12 28.68 68.74
CA ARG A 666 -61.57 28.53 68.92
C ARG A 666 -61.89 27.55 70.05
N ARG A 667 -61.17 26.42 70.15
CA ARG A 667 -61.28 25.47 71.27
C ARG A 667 -60.91 26.10 72.61
N LYS A 668 -59.76 26.81 72.69
CA LYS A 668 -59.38 27.55 73.92
C LYS A 668 -60.39 28.63 74.32
N LYS A 669 -61.05 29.28 73.36
CA LYS A 669 -62.14 30.24 73.64
C LYS A 669 -63.42 29.53 74.10
N ALA A 670 -63.72 28.35 73.57
CA ALA A 670 -64.85 27.53 74.02
C ALA A 670 -64.60 26.99 75.44
N ASP A 671 -63.41 26.46 75.74
CA ASP A 671 -63.05 25.98 77.08
C ASP A 671 -63.05 27.12 78.11
N ALA A 672 -62.64 28.33 77.71
CA ALA A 672 -62.71 29.52 78.58
C ALA A 672 -64.16 29.98 78.82
N LEU A 673 -65.03 29.84 77.83
CA LEU A 673 -66.47 30.11 77.96
C LEU A 673 -67.11 29.08 78.88
N GLU A 674 -66.76 27.81 78.74
CA GLU A 674 -67.26 26.68 79.54
C GLU A 674 -66.86 26.80 81.01
N LYS A 675 -65.60 27.18 81.29
CA LYS A 675 -65.14 27.54 82.65
C LYS A 675 -65.90 28.72 83.25
N ALA A 676 -66.12 29.79 82.48
CA ALA A 676 -66.89 30.95 82.95
C ALA A 676 -68.36 30.60 83.24
N THR A 677 -68.96 29.68 82.47
CA THR A 677 -70.30 29.17 82.75
C THR A 677 -70.34 28.22 83.96
N MET A 678 -69.31 27.41 84.19
CA MET A 678 -69.23 26.56 85.40
C MET A 678 -69.01 27.37 86.67
N GLU A 679 -68.16 28.41 86.64
CA GLU A 679 -68.01 29.36 87.77
C GLU A 679 -69.30 30.12 88.08
N TRP A 680 -70.14 30.40 87.07
CA TRP A 680 -71.46 30.99 87.27
C TRP A 680 -72.44 30.02 87.95
N ILE A 681 -72.43 28.74 87.57
CA ILE A 681 -73.29 27.69 88.16
C ILE A 681 -72.91 27.41 89.62
N ASP A 682 -71.62 27.42 89.99
CA ASP A 682 -71.16 27.25 91.38
C ASP A 682 -71.44 28.49 92.28
N SER A 683 -71.86 29.62 91.69
CA SER A 683 -72.15 30.89 92.40
C SER A 683 -73.65 31.14 92.67
N VAL A 684 -74.51 30.22 92.24
CA VAL A 684 -75.97 30.18 92.46
C VAL A 684 -76.29 29.04 93.42
#